data_AF-A0AAN6N6M8-F1
#
_entry.id   AF-A0AAN6N6M8-F1
#
_cell.length_a   1.000
_cell.length_b   1.000
_cell.length_c   1.000
_cell.angle_alpha   90.00
_cell.angle_beta   90.00
_cell.angle_gamma   90.00
#
_symmetry.space_group_name_H-M   'P 1'
#
loop_
_entity.id
_entity.type
_entity.pdbx_description
1 polymer ?
#
loop_
_entity_poly.entity_id
_entity_poly.type
_entity_poly.pdbx_seq_one_letter_code
_entity_poly.pdbx_strand_id
1 'polypeptide(L)'
;MSAAQLLNPKAESRRRGEALKVNISAGEGLQDVLKSNLGPLGTVKMLVDGAGQIKLTKDGNVLLREMQIQNPTAVMIARAATAQDDICGDGTTSVVLLVGELLKQADRYISEGLHPRIITDGFEIAKNEALKFLDTFKLPREVDRELLLSVARTSLATKLSASLAQSLTPDIVDAVLAIYQPPAKPDLHMIEIMKMQHRSASDTQLIKGLALDHGARHPDMPKRVENAYILTLNVSLEYEKSEINSGFFYSSAEQRDKLVESERRFVDAKLKKIVELKKQVCGTDGKKNFVVINQKGIDPLSLDVLAKNGILALRRAKRRNMERLQLVCGGTAQNSVDDLSPDVLGWAGLVYEQQLGEEKYTFIEDVKDPKSVTLLIKGPNQHTITQVTDAVRDGLRSVYNMIVDKSVVPGAGAFQVACAAHLRSDAFGKTVKGKAKRGVEAFADALLIIPKTLAANAGLDIQDALAVLQEEQAEGNVVGLDLTTGQPMDPTLEGVYDSFRVLRNCIASSSGISSNLLLCDELLKARQMGRSGPPGADAAEGKMAPYDSDSSGGEEEDFTETNVLLGYASKESNGEDISRLGGRPDWIGENVPSAALARCKVCKDMMVLLLQLNGELPDKFPGHERRLYVFACRRKSCRRREGSIGAVRGVRVSPDAAKVVESKSTAKVDSPGPKPTTTGLGDALFGARPATAPSSNPFAPKTASASTNPFAPKPAAGTGHPIGSTQPAKDLTETAVIKAEAAVEAAKDLPKSFAQTLSLNNTQATQAVYGPPEPWPEEDNLPKAYPVNWLADAEYETLDPIPTPRLPTASTSMEVDSASGGGGKEDKEIFESSMDSVFQKFADRVGQNPEQCIRYEYGGQPLLYSKNDTVGALLHTSPAEENVKVKAGKGFPRCQNCGAPRVFEVQLTPHAIEELEKDDEEAGFEGMDWGTIIVAVCERDCEQRGIKEGDAGYVEEWAGVQWEELTAKR
;
A
#
# COMPACT_ATOMS: atom_id res chain seq x y z
N MET A 1 -7.68 0.05 46.11
CA MET A 1 -8.87 -0.64 45.54
C MET A 1 -9.75 0.35 44.79
N SER A 2 -9.40 0.75 43.56
CA SER A 2 -10.38 1.27 42.58
C SER A 2 -11.33 0.17 42.12
N ALA A 3 -12.43 0.51 41.43
CA ALA A 3 -13.29 -0.50 40.80
C ALA A 3 -12.49 -1.34 39.79
N ALA A 4 -11.59 -0.71 39.02
CA ALA A 4 -10.63 -1.38 38.18
C ALA A 4 -9.72 -2.37 38.95
N GLN A 5 -9.26 -2.05 40.16
CA GLN A 5 -8.50 -2.98 41.01
C GLN A 5 -9.33 -4.11 41.63
N LEU A 6 -10.65 -4.01 41.68
CA LEU A 6 -11.53 -5.13 42.04
C LEU A 6 -11.69 -6.11 40.88
N LEU A 7 -11.59 -5.62 39.63
CA LEU A 7 -11.65 -6.43 38.40
C LEU A 7 -10.29 -7.03 38.02
N ASN A 8 -9.21 -6.26 38.14
CA ASN A 8 -7.84 -6.68 37.86
C ASN A 8 -6.87 -6.05 38.89
N PRO A 9 -6.27 -6.83 39.80
CA PRO A 9 -5.36 -6.32 40.83
C PRO A 9 -4.14 -5.55 40.31
N LYS A 10 -3.73 -5.75 39.04
CA LYS A 10 -2.61 -5.07 38.38
C LYS A 10 -3.03 -3.86 37.52
N ALA A 11 -4.32 -3.51 37.47
CA ALA A 11 -4.76 -2.34 36.71
C ALA A 11 -4.33 -1.04 37.41
N GLU A 12 -3.55 -0.22 36.71
CA GLU A 12 -3.26 1.16 37.12
C GLU A 12 -4.49 2.03 36.81
N SER A 13 -4.91 2.85 37.77
CA SER A 13 -6.13 3.65 37.71
C SER A 13 -5.89 4.97 38.46
N ARG A 14 -5.83 6.08 37.72
CA ARG A 14 -5.89 7.44 38.30
C ARG A 14 -7.37 7.81 38.40
N ARG A 15 -7.83 8.21 39.60
CA ARG A 15 -9.27 8.47 39.82
C ARG A 15 -9.66 9.93 39.56
N ARG A 16 -10.96 10.19 39.64
CA ARG A 16 -11.61 11.52 39.58
C ARG A 16 -10.82 12.58 40.36
N GLY A 17 -10.38 13.61 39.64
CA GLY A 17 -9.54 14.70 40.14
C GLY A 17 -8.04 14.48 39.96
N GLU A 18 -7.53 13.26 40.18
CA GLU A 18 -6.13 12.91 39.87
C GLU A 18 -5.91 12.78 38.36
N ALA A 19 -6.84 12.11 37.67
CA ALA A 19 -6.87 11.99 36.20
C ALA A 19 -6.84 13.36 35.54
N LEU A 20 -7.71 14.27 35.99
CA LEU A 20 -7.78 15.65 35.52
C LEU A 20 -6.45 16.39 35.73
N LYS A 21 -5.84 16.29 36.93
CA LYS A 21 -4.55 16.93 37.22
C LYS A 21 -3.40 16.35 36.38
N VAL A 22 -3.42 15.06 36.07
CA VAL A 22 -2.48 14.45 35.12
C VAL A 22 -2.68 15.02 33.71
N ASN A 23 -3.94 15.20 33.27
CA ASN A 23 -4.25 15.79 31.96
C ASN A 23 -3.79 17.25 31.85
N ILE A 24 -4.09 18.08 32.85
CA ILE A 24 -3.69 19.49 32.91
C ILE A 24 -2.16 19.59 32.94
N SER A 25 -1.50 18.88 33.86
CA SER A 25 -0.04 18.89 33.97
C SER A 25 0.68 18.38 32.72
N ALA A 26 0.08 17.45 31.96
CA ALA A 26 0.58 17.03 30.66
C ALA A 26 0.48 18.14 29.61
N GLY A 27 -0.66 18.84 29.55
CA GLY A 27 -0.90 19.97 28.65
C GLY A 27 0.01 21.17 28.97
N GLU A 28 0.10 21.56 30.24
CA GLU A 28 1.01 22.61 30.72
C GLU A 28 2.48 22.25 30.46
N GLY A 29 2.88 21.00 30.70
CA GLY A 29 4.25 20.55 30.43
C GLY A 29 4.62 20.61 28.95
N LEU A 30 3.70 20.22 28.06
CA LEU A 30 3.92 20.30 26.61
C LEU A 30 3.88 21.75 26.10
N GLN A 31 3.01 22.59 26.67
CA GLN A 31 2.99 24.05 26.47
C GLN A 31 4.32 24.69 26.89
N ASP A 32 4.86 24.33 28.06
CA ASP A 32 6.11 24.88 28.58
C ASP A 32 7.35 24.41 27.81
N VAL A 33 7.30 23.22 27.21
CA VAL A 33 8.27 22.80 26.20
C VAL A 33 8.12 23.68 24.95
N LEU A 34 6.93 23.81 24.37
CA LEU A 34 6.76 24.43 23.04
C LEU A 34 6.75 25.97 23.02
N LYS A 35 6.49 26.66 24.13
CA LYS A 35 6.38 28.14 24.17
C LYS A 35 7.60 28.85 23.63
N SER A 36 8.80 28.32 23.86
CA SER A 36 10.06 28.90 23.42
C SER A 36 10.23 28.92 21.90
N ASN A 37 9.51 28.07 21.16
CA ASN A 37 9.57 28.01 19.70
C ASN A 37 8.79 29.15 19.01
N LEU A 38 7.81 29.78 19.67
CA LEU A 38 6.82 30.65 19.01
C LEU A 38 7.41 31.99 18.51
N GLY A 39 7.03 32.39 17.30
CA GLY A 39 7.36 33.69 16.71
C GLY A 39 8.80 33.82 16.20
N PRO A 40 9.15 34.88 15.47
CA PRO A 40 10.48 35.02 14.84
C PRO A 40 11.64 35.04 15.85
N LEU A 41 11.43 35.62 17.05
CA LEU A 41 12.46 35.65 18.12
C LEU A 41 12.51 34.37 18.99
N GLY A 42 11.59 33.40 18.80
CA GLY A 42 11.65 32.10 19.46
C GLY A 42 12.95 31.33 19.18
N THR A 43 13.33 30.45 20.11
CA THR A 43 14.59 29.70 20.05
C THR A 43 14.50 28.47 19.13
N VAL A 44 15.64 28.12 18.51
CA VAL A 44 15.82 26.86 17.78
C VAL A 44 16.22 25.77 18.77
N LYS A 45 15.68 24.57 18.61
CA LYS A 45 16.05 23.38 19.38
C LYS A 45 16.95 22.45 18.58
N MET A 46 17.92 21.89 19.29
CA MET A 46 18.76 20.81 18.79
C MET A 46 18.26 19.49 19.38
N LEU A 47 17.81 18.60 18.52
CA LEU A 47 17.48 17.22 18.83
C LEU A 47 18.66 16.33 18.45
N VAL A 48 18.91 15.31 19.26
CA VAL A 48 19.91 14.28 18.99
C VAL A 48 19.22 12.94 19.21
N ASP A 49 19.08 12.17 18.14
CA ASP A 49 18.50 10.83 18.19
C ASP A 49 19.47 9.81 18.84
N GLY A 50 18.97 8.63 19.21
CA GLY A 50 19.78 7.50 19.69
C GLY A 50 20.87 7.04 18.71
N ALA A 51 20.71 7.23 17.40
CA ALA A 51 21.75 7.03 16.40
C ALA A 51 22.80 8.16 16.34
N GLY A 52 22.65 9.22 17.15
CA GLY A 52 23.52 10.39 17.15
C GLY A 52 23.26 11.40 16.03
N GLN A 53 22.19 11.22 15.24
CA GLN A 53 21.81 12.20 14.21
C GLN A 53 21.33 13.50 14.86
N ILE A 54 21.82 14.64 14.36
CA ILE A 54 21.50 15.97 14.89
C ILE A 54 20.48 16.67 13.99
N LYS A 55 19.29 16.95 14.54
CA LYS A 55 18.23 17.71 13.84
C LYS A 55 18.06 19.08 14.52
N LEU A 56 18.22 20.16 13.76
CA LEU A 56 17.89 21.51 14.21
C LEU A 56 16.48 21.85 13.75
N THR A 57 15.58 22.17 14.67
CA THR A 57 14.23 22.63 14.32
C THR A 57 13.69 23.69 15.27
N LYS A 58 12.79 24.51 14.74
CA LYS A 58 11.96 25.43 15.49
C LYS A 58 10.46 25.17 15.27
N ASP A 59 10.09 24.39 14.26
CA ASP A 59 8.69 23.98 14.09
C ASP A 59 8.25 23.01 15.19
N GLY A 60 6.97 23.09 15.55
CA GLY A 60 6.32 22.23 16.55
C GLY A 60 5.99 20.84 16.04
N ASN A 61 5.62 20.66 14.77
CA ASN A 61 5.30 19.34 14.20
C ASN A 61 6.55 18.46 14.11
N VAL A 62 7.67 18.98 13.61
CA VAL A 62 8.97 18.27 13.64
C VAL A 62 9.39 17.94 15.07
N LEU A 63 9.25 18.86 16.03
CA LEU A 63 9.58 18.57 17.44
C LEU A 63 8.70 17.45 18.01
N LEU A 64 7.41 17.42 17.70
CA LEU A 64 6.46 16.46 18.25
C LEU A 64 6.52 15.07 17.60
N ARG A 65 6.94 14.97 16.33
CA ARG A 65 7.19 13.67 15.66
C ARG A 65 8.48 13.00 16.16
N GLU A 66 9.52 13.79 16.45
CA GLU A 66 10.84 13.29 16.88
C GLU A 66 10.94 12.99 18.39
N MET A 67 10.04 13.55 19.22
CA MET A 67 10.03 13.31 20.66
C MET A 67 9.25 12.04 21.02
N GLN A 68 9.90 11.12 21.75
CA GLN A 68 9.26 9.92 22.32
C GLN A 68 8.34 10.27 23.50
N ILE A 69 7.09 10.66 23.20
CA ILE A 69 6.11 11.12 24.21
C ILE A 69 5.44 9.92 24.92
N GLN A 70 5.83 9.65 26.16
CA GLN A 70 5.27 8.54 26.96
C GLN A 70 3.90 8.82 27.62
N ASN A 71 3.46 10.08 27.68
CA ASN A 71 2.21 10.45 28.37
C ASN A 71 1.03 10.42 27.37
N PRO A 72 0.01 9.55 27.54
CA PRO A 72 -1.09 9.41 26.59
C PRO A 72 -1.82 10.72 26.27
N THR A 73 -1.96 11.61 27.26
CA THR A 73 -2.60 12.91 27.08
C THR A 73 -1.76 13.82 26.19
N ALA A 74 -0.44 13.81 26.36
CA ALA A 74 0.47 14.55 25.50
C ALA A 74 0.54 13.95 24.08
N VAL A 75 0.41 12.62 23.91
CA VAL A 75 0.28 11.98 22.59
C VAL A 75 -0.99 12.44 21.87
N MET A 76 -2.12 12.53 22.58
CA MET A 76 -3.38 13.02 22.00
C MET A 76 -3.27 14.48 21.52
N ILE A 77 -2.59 15.33 22.30
CA ILE A 77 -2.32 16.73 21.92
C ILE A 77 -1.32 16.80 20.75
N ALA A 78 -0.29 15.95 20.74
CA ALA A 78 0.69 15.88 19.66
C ALA A 78 0.04 15.47 18.34
N ARG A 79 -0.74 14.37 18.31
CA ARG A 79 -1.46 13.91 17.11
C ARG A 79 -2.37 15.00 16.52
N ALA A 80 -2.95 15.87 17.34
CA ALA A 80 -3.75 16.99 16.84
C ALA A 80 -2.91 18.15 16.26
N ALA A 81 -1.72 18.41 16.79
CA ALA A 81 -0.77 19.34 16.18
C ALA A 81 -0.21 18.79 14.85
N THR A 82 -0.02 17.47 14.74
CA THR A 82 0.30 16.79 13.48
C THR A 82 -0.81 17.00 12.45
N ALA A 83 -2.07 16.71 12.81
CA ALA A 83 -3.22 16.90 11.92
C ALA A 83 -3.45 18.37 11.50
N GLN A 84 -3.10 19.34 12.37
CA GLN A 84 -3.07 20.76 12.02
C GLN A 84 -2.03 21.05 10.92
N ASP A 85 -0.85 20.40 10.94
CA ASP A 85 0.17 20.53 9.90
C ASP A 85 -0.30 19.95 8.57
N ASP A 86 -0.77 18.70 8.56
CA ASP A 86 -1.09 18.00 7.31
C ASP A 86 -2.24 18.71 6.55
N ILE A 87 -3.13 19.42 7.26
CA ILE A 87 -4.16 20.30 6.68
C ILE A 87 -3.63 21.71 6.36
N CYS A 88 -2.90 22.37 7.27
CA CYS A 88 -2.64 23.82 7.19
C CYS A 88 -1.19 24.22 6.94
N GLY A 89 -0.21 23.38 7.29
CA GLY A 89 1.24 23.65 7.23
C GLY A 89 1.74 24.73 8.19
N ASP A 90 0.91 25.19 9.13
CA ASP A 90 1.33 26.14 10.16
C ASP A 90 0.37 26.16 11.36
N GLY A 91 0.82 26.80 12.45
CA GLY A 91 0.08 26.93 13.71
C GLY A 91 0.15 25.71 14.64
N THR A 92 1.06 24.78 14.36
CA THR A 92 1.31 23.53 15.11
C THR A 92 1.61 23.82 16.59
N THR A 93 2.57 24.72 16.84
CA THR A 93 2.88 25.27 18.17
C THR A 93 1.65 25.94 18.82
N SER A 94 0.92 26.76 18.06
CA SER A 94 -0.22 27.55 18.55
C SER A 94 -1.37 26.66 19.08
N VAL A 95 -1.64 25.52 18.44
CA VAL A 95 -2.62 24.54 18.93
C VAL A 95 -2.25 24.04 20.32
N VAL A 96 -0.99 23.65 20.53
CA VAL A 96 -0.54 23.11 21.82
C VAL A 96 -0.56 24.18 22.92
N LEU A 97 -0.12 25.41 22.60
CA LEU A 97 -0.16 26.53 23.56
C LEU A 97 -1.59 26.88 23.98
N LEU A 98 -2.54 26.89 23.04
CA LEU A 98 -3.96 27.09 23.35
C LEU A 98 -4.54 25.94 24.18
N VAL A 99 -4.24 24.68 23.85
CA VAL A 99 -4.75 23.53 24.64
C VAL A 99 -4.23 23.57 26.08
N GLY A 100 -2.94 23.82 26.28
CA GLY A 100 -2.33 23.92 27.62
C GLY A 100 -2.95 25.07 28.43
N GLU A 101 -3.03 26.28 27.86
CA GLU A 101 -3.58 27.42 28.58
C GLU A 101 -5.11 27.26 28.82
N LEU A 102 -5.88 26.67 27.90
CA LEU A 102 -7.30 26.35 28.13
C LEU A 102 -7.49 25.38 29.31
N LEU A 103 -6.66 24.34 29.43
CA LEU A 103 -6.69 23.39 30.55
C LEU A 103 -6.34 24.08 31.88
N LYS A 104 -5.35 24.98 31.85
CA LYS A 104 -4.88 25.76 33.00
C LYS A 104 -5.85 26.83 33.47
N GLN A 105 -6.53 27.53 32.54
CA GLN A 105 -7.61 28.46 32.89
C GLN A 105 -8.84 27.70 33.42
N ALA A 106 -9.11 26.48 32.92
CA ALA A 106 -10.15 25.62 33.47
C ALA A 106 -9.82 25.15 34.91
N ASP A 107 -8.58 24.75 35.21
CA ASP A 107 -8.19 24.25 36.54
C ASP A 107 -8.45 25.25 37.67
N ARG A 108 -8.27 26.55 37.40
CA ARG A 108 -8.61 27.64 38.33
C ARG A 108 -10.06 27.53 38.80
N TYR A 109 -10.99 27.47 37.84
CA TYR A 109 -12.43 27.37 38.10
C TYR A 109 -12.85 26.00 38.65
N ILE A 110 -12.17 24.91 38.27
CA ILE A 110 -12.43 23.57 38.82
C ILE A 110 -11.96 23.49 40.29
N SER A 111 -10.86 24.16 40.62
CA SER A 111 -10.38 24.33 42.00
C SER A 111 -11.31 25.20 42.86
N GLU A 112 -12.05 26.15 42.26
CA GLU A 112 -13.18 26.84 42.90
C GLU A 112 -14.44 25.94 43.08
N GLY A 113 -14.44 24.72 42.54
CA GLY A 113 -15.54 23.77 42.64
C GLY A 113 -16.57 23.82 41.49
N LEU A 114 -16.24 24.44 40.35
CA LEU A 114 -17.07 24.32 39.15
C LEU A 114 -16.91 22.94 38.50
N HIS A 115 -18.03 22.32 38.13
CA HIS A 115 -18.01 21.02 37.46
C HIS A 115 -17.45 21.17 36.03
N PRO A 116 -16.47 20.35 35.58
CA PRO A 116 -15.79 20.55 34.29
C PRO A 116 -16.73 20.72 33.10
N ARG A 117 -17.82 19.96 33.05
CA ARG A 117 -18.87 20.08 32.01
C ARG A 117 -19.41 21.50 31.83
N ILE A 118 -19.53 22.30 32.89
CA ILE A 118 -20.00 23.70 32.82
C ILE A 118 -18.98 24.58 32.08
N ILE A 119 -17.68 24.25 32.19
CA ILE A 119 -16.60 24.93 31.50
C ILE A 119 -16.56 24.48 30.04
N THR A 120 -16.76 23.20 29.74
CA THR A 120 -16.83 22.71 28.34
C THR A 120 -18.04 23.26 27.59
N ASP A 121 -19.19 23.38 28.26
CA ASP A 121 -20.38 24.06 27.71
C ASP A 121 -20.05 25.54 27.39
N GLY A 122 -19.27 26.20 28.25
CA GLY A 122 -18.79 27.57 28.02
C GLY A 122 -17.74 27.68 26.91
N PHE A 123 -16.82 26.73 26.78
CA PHE A 123 -15.84 26.64 25.71
C PHE A 123 -16.52 26.44 24.35
N GLU A 124 -17.52 25.57 24.26
CA GLU A 124 -18.27 25.35 23.02
C GLU A 124 -19.01 26.63 22.57
N ILE A 125 -19.60 27.36 23.52
CA ILE A 125 -20.23 28.67 23.28
C ILE A 125 -19.18 29.70 22.81
N ALA A 126 -18.03 29.78 23.48
CA ALA A 126 -16.97 30.73 23.13
C ALA A 126 -16.32 30.44 21.78
N LYS A 127 -16.01 29.16 21.48
CA LYS A 127 -15.49 28.68 20.19
C LYS A 127 -16.42 29.07 19.04
N ASN A 128 -17.72 28.81 19.19
CA ASN A 128 -18.70 29.10 18.13
C ASN A 128 -18.92 30.61 17.92
N GLU A 129 -18.64 31.46 18.90
CA GLU A 129 -18.63 32.92 18.71
C GLU A 129 -17.29 33.41 18.13
N ALA A 130 -16.16 32.89 18.60
CA ALA A 130 -14.83 33.22 18.10
C ALA A 130 -14.68 32.90 16.60
N LEU A 131 -15.31 31.81 16.13
CA LEU A 131 -15.34 31.46 14.71
C LEU A 131 -16.18 32.45 13.87
N LYS A 132 -17.33 32.95 14.38
CA LYS A 132 -18.09 34.02 13.71
C LYS A 132 -17.30 35.33 13.68
N PHE A 133 -16.64 35.66 14.79
CA PHE A 133 -15.81 36.86 14.90
C PHE A 133 -14.61 36.79 13.93
N LEU A 134 -13.99 35.62 13.75
CA LEU A 134 -12.96 35.40 12.72
C LEU A 134 -13.52 35.61 11.30
N ASP A 135 -14.76 35.17 11.04
CA ASP A 135 -15.44 35.40 9.76
C ASP A 135 -15.78 36.88 9.50
N THR A 136 -15.93 37.73 10.53
CA THR A 136 -16.11 39.20 10.39
C THR A 136 -14.81 40.00 10.46
N PHE A 137 -13.75 39.47 11.09
CA PHE A 137 -12.46 40.13 11.29
C PHE A 137 -11.46 39.88 10.15
N LYS A 138 -11.65 38.82 9.35
CA LYS A 138 -10.80 38.54 8.18
C LYS A 138 -10.91 39.63 7.12
N LEU A 139 -9.78 39.94 6.48
CA LEU A 139 -9.70 40.89 5.37
C LEU A 139 -9.80 40.14 4.04
N PRO A 140 -10.90 40.27 3.27
CA PRO A 140 -10.98 39.75 1.92
C PRO A 140 -10.00 40.52 1.03
N ARG A 141 -9.14 39.80 0.31
CA ARG A 141 -8.11 40.37 -0.58
C ARG A 141 -7.98 39.48 -1.81
N GLU A 142 -7.82 40.11 -2.97
CA GLU A 142 -7.50 39.39 -4.20
C GLU A 142 -6.05 38.88 -4.18
N VAL A 143 -5.74 37.93 -5.07
CA VAL A 143 -4.42 37.28 -5.15
C VAL A 143 -3.44 38.22 -5.85
N ASP A 144 -2.87 39.14 -5.08
CA ASP A 144 -1.80 40.04 -5.51
C ASP A 144 -0.42 39.56 -5.03
N ARG A 145 0.61 39.78 -5.86
CA ARG A 145 1.97 39.30 -5.60
C ARG A 145 2.60 39.99 -4.39
N GLU A 146 2.33 41.27 -4.13
CA GLU A 146 2.90 41.94 -2.94
C GLU A 146 2.34 41.37 -1.64
N LEU A 147 1.04 41.03 -1.63
CA LEU A 147 0.40 40.36 -0.51
C LEU A 147 0.87 38.90 -0.33
N LEU A 148 1.14 38.16 -1.41
CA LEU A 148 1.76 36.84 -1.30
C LEU A 148 3.19 36.92 -0.75
N LEU A 149 3.97 37.93 -1.14
CA LEU A 149 5.32 38.18 -0.58
C LEU A 149 5.26 38.50 0.92
N SER A 150 4.26 39.24 1.40
CA SER A 150 4.13 39.54 2.83
C SER A 150 3.71 38.31 3.66
N VAL A 151 2.76 37.50 3.15
CA VAL A 151 2.37 36.22 3.79
C VAL A 151 3.54 35.23 3.83
N ALA A 152 4.27 35.05 2.72
CA ALA A 152 5.44 34.18 2.66
C ALA A 152 6.55 34.64 3.62
N ARG A 153 6.81 35.95 3.69
CA ARG A 153 7.78 36.54 4.63
C ARG A 153 7.40 36.27 6.08
N THR A 154 6.11 36.42 6.42
CA THR A 154 5.61 36.23 7.79
C THR A 154 5.85 34.78 8.26
N SER A 155 5.47 33.77 7.47
CA SER A 155 5.69 32.36 7.84
C SER A 155 7.20 32.01 7.87
N LEU A 156 7.98 32.38 6.85
CA LEU A 156 9.42 32.08 6.80
C LEU A 156 10.21 32.70 7.95
N ALA A 157 9.89 33.93 8.35
CA ALA A 157 10.56 34.62 9.45
C ALA A 157 10.38 33.92 10.81
N THR A 158 9.38 33.05 10.97
CA THR A 158 9.25 32.24 12.19
C THR A 158 10.35 31.16 12.29
N LYS A 159 10.76 30.57 11.16
CA LYS A 159 11.59 29.33 11.12
C LYS A 159 13.04 29.56 10.68
N LEU A 160 13.33 30.66 9.97
CA LEU A 160 14.65 31.01 9.44
C LEU A 160 15.15 32.39 9.91
N SER A 161 16.43 32.69 9.67
CA SER A 161 16.96 34.04 9.90
C SER A 161 16.36 35.05 8.91
N ALA A 162 16.11 36.29 9.36
CA ALA A 162 15.41 37.31 8.57
C ALA A 162 16.02 37.55 7.18
N SER A 163 17.36 37.55 7.07
CA SER A 163 18.06 37.70 5.78
C SER A 163 17.79 36.53 4.82
N LEU A 164 17.74 35.29 5.31
CA LEU A 164 17.46 34.11 4.50
C LEU A 164 15.96 34.00 4.16
N ALA A 165 15.09 34.39 5.10
CA ALA A 165 13.66 34.52 4.84
C ALA A 165 13.42 35.54 3.70
N GLN A 166 14.10 36.69 3.72
CA GLN A 166 13.97 37.72 2.69
C GLN A 166 14.42 37.24 1.30
N SER A 167 15.49 36.44 1.18
CA SER A 167 15.93 35.88 -0.10
C SER A 167 15.01 34.78 -0.62
N LEU A 168 14.45 33.94 0.26
CA LEU A 168 13.56 32.82 -0.12
C LEU A 168 12.10 33.25 -0.40
N THR A 169 11.67 34.37 0.18
CA THR A 169 10.31 34.94 -0.01
C THR A 169 9.89 35.04 -1.49
N PRO A 170 10.66 35.69 -2.39
CA PRO A 170 10.28 35.79 -3.81
C PRO A 170 10.27 34.43 -4.52
N ASP A 171 11.22 33.55 -4.23
CA ASP A 171 11.34 32.23 -4.86
C ASP A 171 10.13 31.33 -4.53
N ILE A 172 9.65 31.35 -3.29
CA ILE A 172 8.44 30.61 -2.87
C ILE A 172 7.19 31.16 -3.57
N VAL A 173 7.04 32.49 -3.65
CA VAL A 173 5.87 33.12 -4.28
C VAL A 173 5.85 32.88 -5.79
N ASP A 174 6.99 33.07 -6.47
CA ASP A 174 7.08 32.83 -7.91
C ASP A 174 6.96 31.33 -8.26
N ALA A 175 7.33 30.42 -7.36
CA ALA A 175 7.08 28.99 -7.52
C ALA A 175 5.58 28.65 -7.47
N VAL A 176 4.84 29.18 -6.49
CA VAL A 176 3.39 28.94 -6.37
C VAL A 176 2.61 29.65 -7.49
N LEU A 177 3.06 30.82 -7.94
CA LEU A 177 2.47 31.51 -9.09
C LEU A 177 2.69 30.76 -10.41
N ALA A 178 3.83 30.07 -10.59
CA ALA A 178 4.10 29.28 -11.80
C ALA A 178 3.17 28.06 -11.95
N ILE A 179 2.81 27.40 -10.84
CA ILE A 179 1.87 26.27 -10.84
C ILE A 179 0.39 26.69 -10.88
N TYR A 180 0.07 27.97 -10.63
CA TYR A 180 -1.31 28.42 -10.45
C TYR A 180 -2.01 28.73 -11.78
N GLN A 181 -2.99 27.90 -12.14
CA GLN A 181 -3.84 28.07 -13.32
C GLN A 181 -5.30 28.31 -12.89
N PRO A 182 -5.78 29.57 -12.83
CA PRO A 182 -7.19 29.86 -12.56
C PRO A 182 -8.12 29.17 -13.59
N PRO A 183 -9.23 28.53 -13.16
CA PRO A 183 -9.84 28.53 -11.82
C PRO A 183 -9.42 27.36 -10.91
N ALA A 184 -8.46 26.51 -11.32
CA ALA A 184 -8.03 25.36 -10.53
C ALA A 184 -7.27 25.76 -9.26
N LYS A 185 -7.20 24.84 -8.28
CA LYS A 185 -6.34 24.99 -7.10
C LYS A 185 -4.89 24.69 -7.49
N PRO A 186 -3.87 25.38 -6.94
CA PRO A 186 -2.48 24.98 -7.14
C PRO A 186 -2.22 23.58 -6.55
N ASP A 187 -1.45 22.75 -7.25
CA ASP A 187 -0.95 21.48 -6.69
C ASP A 187 0.53 21.61 -6.29
N LEU A 188 0.80 21.47 -4.99
CA LEU A 188 2.15 21.62 -4.43
C LEU A 188 3.09 20.49 -4.83
N HIS A 189 2.60 19.33 -5.28
CA HIS A 189 3.47 18.24 -5.78
C HIS A 189 4.24 18.63 -7.06
N MET A 190 3.72 19.62 -7.80
CA MET A 190 4.36 20.16 -9.01
C MET A 190 5.55 21.07 -8.71
N ILE A 191 5.80 21.39 -7.43
CA ILE A 191 7.02 22.03 -6.96
C ILE A 191 7.93 20.94 -6.41
N GLU A 192 9.04 20.67 -7.07
CA GLU A 192 10.08 19.79 -6.52
C GLU A 192 10.97 20.56 -5.54
N ILE A 193 11.37 19.91 -4.45
CA ILE A 193 12.37 20.45 -3.52
C ILE A 193 13.65 19.63 -3.65
N MET A 194 14.56 20.09 -4.50
CA MET A 194 15.86 19.46 -4.72
C MET A 194 16.85 19.93 -3.65
N LYS A 195 17.68 19.02 -3.14
CA LYS A 195 18.63 19.27 -2.05
C LYS A 195 20.06 19.07 -2.55
N MET A 196 20.95 20.03 -2.31
CA MET A 196 22.38 19.93 -2.64
C MET A 196 23.26 20.34 -1.46
N GLN A 197 24.17 19.46 -1.05
CA GLN A 197 25.20 19.76 -0.04
C GLN A 197 26.34 20.60 -0.66
N HIS A 198 26.06 21.88 -0.90
CA HIS A 198 27.00 22.83 -1.48
C HIS A 198 26.81 24.25 -0.94
N ARG A 199 27.92 24.96 -0.68
CA ARG A 199 27.98 26.39 -0.29
C ARG A 199 27.07 26.75 0.89
N SER A 200 26.46 27.94 0.87
CA SER A 200 25.65 28.52 1.93
C SER A 200 24.16 28.46 1.57
N ALA A 201 23.28 28.49 2.58
CA ALA A 201 21.82 28.45 2.37
C ALA A 201 21.31 29.60 1.47
N SER A 202 21.99 30.74 1.47
CA SER A 202 21.68 31.90 0.62
C SER A 202 21.89 31.68 -0.89
N ASP A 203 22.59 30.62 -1.30
CA ASP A 203 22.71 30.22 -2.72
C ASP A 203 21.50 29.35 -3.17
N THR A 204 20.48 29.16 -2.34
CA THR A 204 19.21 28.53 -2.75
C THR A 204 18.54 29.36 -3.85
N GLN A 205 17.93 28.69 -4.84
CA GLN A 205 17.35 29.35 -6.01
C GLN A 205 16.10 28.64 -6.55
N LEU A 206 15.12 29.40 -7.04
CA LEU A 206 14.04 28.89 -7.90
C LEU A 206 14.56 28.60 -9.32
N ILE A 207 14.40 27.35 -9.76
CA ILE A 207 14.63 26.91 -11.13
C ILE A 207 13.27 26.78 -11.83
N LYS A 208 13.08 27.56 -12.90
CA LYS A 208 11.85 27.57 -13.72
C LYS A 208 11.85 26.41 -14.73
N GLY A 209 11.87 25.20 -14.17
CA GLY A 209 12.01 23.92 -14.86
C GLY A 209 12.35 22.82 -13.86
N LEU A 210 13.08 21.79 -14.28
CA LEU A 210 13.37 20.62 -13.44
C LEU A 210 14.87 20.45 -13.15
N ALA A 211 15.21 20.25 -11.88
CA ALA A 211 16.49 19.68 -11.49
C ALA A 211 16.35 18.17 -11.25
N LEU A 212 17.33 17.39 -11.74
CA LEU A 212 17.43 15.96 -11.54
C LEU A 212 18.72 15.64 -10.79
N ASP A 213 18.63 14.73 -9.83
CA ASP A 213 19.72 14.18 -9.02
C ASP A 213 20.59 13.15 -9.78
N HIS A 214 20.48 13.13 -11.11
CA HIS A 214 21.19 12.22 -12.01
C HIS A 214 21.78 13.01 -13.19
N GLY A 215 22.98 12.63 -13.61
CA GLY A 215 23.65 13.14 -14.81
C GLY A 215 24.21 12.03 -15.70
N ALA A 216 24.91 12.43 -16.76
CA ALA A 216 25.47 11.52 -17.76
C ALA A 216 26.48 10.56 -17.12
N ARG A 217 26.34 9.26 -17.42
CA ARG A 217 27.24 8.22 -16.89
C ARG A 217 28.36 7.82 -17.86
N HIS A 218 28.23 8.13 -19.15
CA HIS A 218 29.30 7.95 -20.14
C HIS A 218 30.12 9.25 -20.28
N PRO A 219 31.47 9.21 -20.34
CA PRO A 219 32.32 10.40 -20.35
C PRO A 219 32.11 11.30 -21.57
N ASP A 220 31.93 10.71 -22.76
CA ASP A 220 31.78 11.44 -24.03
C ASP A 220 30.37 12.01 -24.28
N MET A 221 29.45 11.93 -23.31
CA MET A 221 28.13 12.56 -23.43
C MET A 221 28.21 14.09 -23.27
N PRO A 222 27.38 14.86 -23.99
CA PRO A 222 27.45 16.32 -23.96
C PRO A 222 26.97 16.87 -22.61
N LYS A 223 27.89 17.48 -21.84
CA LYS A 223 27.61 18.06 -20.51
C LYS A 223 26.76 19.34 -20.53
N ARG A 224 26.63 19.99 -21.69
CA ARG A 224 25.77 21.16 -21.92
C ARG A 224 25.12 21.01 -23.29
N VAL A 225 23.82 21.26 -23.34
CA VAL A 225 22.95 20.97 -24.47
C VAL A 225 21.97 22.13 -24.64
N GLU A 226 22.11 22.86 -25.75
CA GLU A 226 21.25 24.01 -26.06
C GLU A 226 20.18 23.63 -27.09
N ASN A 227 18.97 24.18 -26.96
CA ASN A 227 17.78 23.82 -27.74
C ASN A 227 17.56 22.29 -27.75
N ALA A 228 17.31 21.75 -26.56
CA ALA A 228 17.10 20.33 -26.33
C ALA A 228 15.66 19.91 -26.62
N TYR A 229 15.49 18.94 -27.53
CA TYR A 229 14.30 18.10 -27.54
C TYR A 229 14.47 16.99 -26.51
N ILE A 230 13.47 16.80 -25.66
CA ILE A 230 13.49 15.88 -24.52
C ILE A 230 12.52 14.73 -24.81
N LEU A 231 13.07 13.52 -24.91
CA LEU A 231 12.31 12.28 -24.99
C LEU A 231 12.21 11.62 -23.60
N THR A 232 11.01 11.58 -23.06
CA THR A 232 10.66 10.88 -21.81
C THR A 232 10.23 9.44 -22.08
N LEU A 233 10.97 8.46 -21.53
CA LEU A 233 10.71 7.02 -21.66
C LEU A 233 10.52 6.34 -20.30
N ASN A 234 9.82 5.21 -20.26
CA ASN A 234 9.83 4.26 -19.14
C ASN A 234 10.14 2.81 -19.57
N VAL A 235 10.55 2.57 -20.82
CA VAL A 235 10.94 1.26 -21.34
C VAL A 235 12.37 0.93 -20.89
N SER A 236 12.66 -0.32 -20.50
CA SER A 236 14.04 -0.70 -20.21
C SER A 236 14.92 -0.67 -21.47
N LEU A 237 16.08 -0.02 -21.34
CA LEU A 237 17.20 -0.08 -22.27
C LEU A 237 18.39 -0.82 -21.62
N GLU A 238 18.07 -1.78 -20.74
CA GLU A 238 19.01 -2.76 -20.20
C GLU A 238 18.77 -4.15 -20.84
N TYR A 239 19.72 -5.07 -20.67
CA TYR A 239 19.54 -6.48 -21.06
C TYR A 239 18.41 -7.08 -20.21
N GLU A 240 17.28 -7.38 -20.86
CA GLU A 240 16.12 -8.01 -20.25
C GLU A 240 16.22 -9.54 -20.36
N LYS A 241 16.12 -10.23 -19.22
CA LYS A 241 15.87 -11.68 -19.20
C LYS A 241 14.39 -11.94 -19.51
N SER A 242 14.07 -13.10 -20.06
CA SER A 242 12.69 -13.55 -20.18
C SER A 242 12.05 -13.77 -18.81
N GLU A 243 10.80 -13.33 -18.65
CA GLU A 243 9.99 -13.50 -17.42
C GLU A 243 9.76 -14.99 -17.09
N ILE A 244 9.54 -15.80 -18.13
CA ILE A 244 9.60 -17.27 -18.05
C ILE A 244 11.06 -17.69 -17.94
N ASN A 245 11.38 -18.61 -17.03
CA ASN A 245 12.69 -19.24 -16.92
C ASN A 245 13.11 -19.94 -18.23
N SER A 246 13.87 -19.24 -19.08
CA SER A 246 14.48 -19.81 -20.28
C SER A 246 15.98 -20.03 -20.07
N GLY A 247 16.47 -21.19 -20.50
CA GLY A 247 17.88 -21.55 -20.48
C GLY A 247 18.36 -21.83 -21.90
N PHE A 248 19.36 -21.09 -22.37
CA PHE A 248 19.92 -21.27 -23.71
C PHE A 248 20.90 -22.45 -23.75
N PHE A 249 20.46 -23.57 -24.31
CA PHE A 249 21.32 -24.72 -24.61
C PHE A 249 22.03 -24.52 -25.95
N TYR A 250 23.35 -24.42 -25.93
CA TYR A 250 24.21 -24.34 -27.11
C TYR A 250 25.15 -25.56 -27.18
N SER A 251 25.39 -26.08 -28.39
CA SER A 251 26.29 -27.23 -28.62
C SER A 251 27.64 -26.84 -29.23
N SER A 252 27.82 -25.55 -29.58
CA SER A 252 29.04 -25.02 -30.20
C SER A 252 29.31 -23.58 -29.75
N ALA A 253 30.58 -23.15 -29.82
CA ALA A 253 30.97 -21.78 -29.45
C ALA A 253 30.31 -20.72 -30.35
N GLU A 254 30.32 -20.93 -31.67
CA GLU A 254 29.64 -20.01 -32.60
C GLU A 254 28.14 -19.84 -32.32
N GLN A 255 27.47 -20.88 -31.82
CA GLN A 255 26.05 -20.79 -31.47
C GLN A 255 25.85 -19.93 -30.22
N ARG A 256 26.75 -20.02 -29.23
CA ARG A 256 26.73 -19.15 -28.04
C ARG A 256 26.89 -17.68 -28.44
N ASP A 257 27.85 -17.37 -29.30
CA ASP A 257 28.11 -15.98 -29.72
C ASP A 257 26.92 -15.40 -30.51
N LYS A 258 26.34 -16.18 -31.43
CA LYS A 258 25.13 -15.80 -32.20
C LYS A 258 23.89 -15.63 -31.31
N LEU A 259 23.80 -16.37 -30.19
CA LEU A 259 22.71 -16.23 -29.22
C LEU A 259 22.84 -14.93 -28.41
N VAL A 260 24.03 -14.63 -27.86
CA VAL A 260 24.30 -13.36 -27.17
C VAL A 260 24.07 -12.16 -28.09
N GLU A 261 24.45 -12.26 -29.37
CA GLU A 261 24.11 -11.25 -30.36
C GLU A 261 22.58 -11.14 -30.57
N SER A 262 21.86 -12.26 -30.61
CA SER A 262 20.40 -12.27 -30.83
C SER A 262 19.59 -11.68 -29.68
N GLU A 263 20.02 -11.86 -28.43
CA GLU A 263 19.42 -11.20 -27.27
C GLU A 263 19.67 -9.68 -27.36
N ARG A 264 20.92 -9.28 -27.62
CA ARG A 264 21.31 -7.88 -27.75
C ARG A 264 20.58 -7.16 -28.90
N ARG A 265 20.32 -7.84 -30.02
CA ARG A 265 19.56 -7.28 -31.18
C ARG A 265 18.18 -6.74 -30.78
N PHE A 266 17.55 -7.22 -29.70
CA PHE A 266 16.30 -6.65 -29.19
C PHE A 266 16.50 -5.24 -28.61
N VAL A 267 17.54 -5.05 -27.80
CA VAL A 267 17.91 -3.73 -27.25
C VAL A 267 18.43 -2.81 -28.36
N ASP A 268 19.32 -3.30 -29.23
CA ASP A 268 19.82 -2.50 -30.37
C ASP A 268 18.69 -2.08 -31.32
N ALA A 269 17.60 -2.87 -31.45
CA ALA A 269 16.41 -2.49 -32.21
C ALA A 269 15.61 -1.36 -31.55
N LYS A 270 15.43 -1.38 -30.21
CA LYS A 270 14.88 -0.25 -29.44
C LYS A 270 15.73 1.01 -29.66
N LEU A 271 17.05 0.92 -29.47
CA LEU A 271 17.98 2.04 -29.65
C LEU A 271 17.93 2.62 -31.08
N LYS A 272 17.83 1.76 -32.09
CA LYS A 272 17.79 2.19 -33.50
C LYS A 272 16.63 3.15 -33.77
N LYS A 273 15.44 2.89 -33.21
CA LYS A 273 14.26 3.77 -33.34
C LYS A 273 14.48 5.14 -32.68
N ILE A 274 15.11 5.18 -31.50
CA ILE A 274 15.48 6.43 -30.81
C ILE A 274 16.49 7.24 -31.64
N VAL A 275 17.50 6.58 -32.20
CA VAL A 275 18.50 7.21 -33.08
C VAL A 275 17.90 7.68 -34.40
N GLU A 276 16.88 6.98 -34.92
CA GLU A 276 16.14 7.37 -36.11
C GLU A 276 15.26 8.60 -35.86
N LEU A 277 14.53 8.65 -34.73
CA LEU A 277 13.78 9.84 -34.30
C LEU A 277 14.70 11.06 -34.14
N LYS A 278 15.89 10.91 -33.53
CA LYS A 278 16.88 12.00 -33.48
C LYS A 278 17.24 12.49 -34.88
N LYS A 279 17.49 11.58 -35.84
CA LYS A 279 17.87 11.95 -37.21
C LYS A 279 16.74 12.68 -37.94
N GLN A 280 15.48 12.32 -37.70
CA GLN A 280 14.32 13.02 -38.25
C GLN A 280 14.18 14.45 -37.69
N VAL A 281 14.40 14.64 -36.38
CA VAL A 281 14.14 15.93 -35.69
C VAL A 281 15.33 16.90 -35.73
N CYS A 282 16.54 16.40 -35.50
CA CYS A 282 17.76 17.22 -35.50
C CYS A 282 18.37 17.37 -36.91
N GLY A 283 18.22 16.39 -37.79
CA GLY A 283 18.72 16.45 -39.17
C GLY A 283 20.21 16.80 -39.28
N THR A 284 20.54 17.75 -40.16
CA THR A 284 21.85 18.40 -40.26
C THR A 284 21.96 19.70 -39.45
N ASP A 285 20.91 20.10 -38.71
CA ASP A 285 20.90 21.32 -37.92
C ASP A 285 21.69 21.12 -36.61
N GLY A 286 23.00 21.40 -36.62
CA GLY A 286 23.87 21.38 -35.43
C GLY A 286 23.51 22.37 -34.31
N LYS A 287 22.32 22.98 -34.37
CA LYS A 287 21.71 23.81 -33.31
C LYS A 287 20.60 23.08 -32.53
N LYS A 288 20.03 21.99 -33.06
CA LYS A 288 18.99 21.19 -32.40
C LYS A 288 19.64 19.99 -31.73
N ASN A 289 19.41 19.82 -30.44
CA ASN A 289 19.97 18.69 -29.70
C ASN A 289 18.88 17.76 -29.15
N PHE A 290 19.29 16.60 -28.66
CA PHE A 290 18.39 15.54 -28.24
C PHE A 290 18.84 14.93 -26.90
N VAL A 291 17.91 14.87 -25.96
CA VAL A 291 18.10 14.37 -24.60
C VAL A 291 17.08 13.25 -24.36
N VAL A 292 17.54 12.13 -23.80
CA VAL A 292 16.69 11.02 -23.39
C VAL A 292 16.67 10.94 -21.87
N ILE A 293 15.48 10.92 -21.28
CA ILE A 293 15.29 10.73 -19.84
C ILE A 293 14.47 9.47 -19.66
N ASN A 294 15.11 8.40 -19.19
CA ASN A 294 14.47 7.11 -18.95
C ASN A 294 14.19 6.90 -17.45
N GLN A 295 12.95 6.53 -17.12
CA GLN A 295 12.57 6.05 -15.79
C GLN A 295 13.22 4.71 -15.46
N LYS A 296 13.49 3.86 -16.47
CA LYS A 296 14.19 2.59 -16.31
C LYS A 296 15.69 2.72 -16.58
N GLY A 297 16.37 1.60 -16.50
CA GLY A 297 17.81 1.49 -16.71
C GLY A 297 18.26 1.74 -18.15
N ILE A 298 19.58 1.90 -18.29
CA ILE A 298 20.29 1.95 -19.58
C ILE A 298 21.64 1.24 -19.37
N ASP A 299 21.92 0.21 -20.17
CA ASP A 299 23.15 -0.57 -20.07
C ASP A 299 24.38 0.16 -20.66
N PRO A 300 25.62 -0.25 -20.32
CA PRO A 300 26.82 0.38 -20.85
C PRO A 300 26.89 0.41 -22.39
N LEU A 301 26.42 -0.64 -23.08
CA LEU A 301 26.51 -0.74 -24.53
C LEU A 301 25.47 0.16 -25.22
N SER A 302 24.29 0.36 -24.61
CA SER A 302 23.34 1.42 -24.99
C SER A 302 23.92 2.82 -24.76
N LEU A 303 24.58 3.06 -23.61
CA LEU A 303 25.20 4.36 -23.31
C LEU A 303 26.29 4.70 -24.34
N ASP A 304 27.13 3.74 -24.73
CA ASP A 304 28.09 3.84 -25.83
C ASP A 304 27.43 4.28 -27.16
N VAL A 305 26.30 3.66 -27.53
CA VAL A 305 25.58 3.98 -28.78
C VAL A 305 24.96 5.37 -28.72
N LEU A 306 24.37 5.75 -27.58
CA LEU A 306 23.78 7.08 -27.39
C LEU A 306 24.86 8.17 -27.38
N ALA A 307 26.00 7.95 -26.71
CA ALA A 307 27.14 8.85 -26.71
C ALA A 307 27.75 9.04 -28.11
N LYS A 308 27.94 7.96 -28.89
CA LYS A 308 28.42 8.01 -30.28
C LYS A 308 27.48 8.78 -31.22
N ASN A 309 26.19 8.88 -30.89
CA ASN A 309 25.20 9.70 -31.61
C ASN A 309 25.03 11.12 -30.99
N GLY A 310 25.81 11.49 -29.97
CA GLY A 310 25.72 12.77 -29.27
C GLY A 310 24.37 12.98 -28.58
N ILE A 311 23.86 11.96 -27.88
CA ILE A 311 22.65 12.03 -27.06
C ILE A 311 23.05 12.08 -25.60
N LEU A 312 22.55 13.08 -24.86
CA LEU A 312 22.58 13.07 -23.40
C LEU A 312 21.51 12.09 -22.92
N ALA A 313 21.92 11.03 -22.21
CA ALA A 313 21.01 10.00 -21.72
C ALA A 313 21.05 9.89 -20.19
N LEU A 314 19.90 10.11 -19.56
CA LEU A 314 19.68 9.87 -18.13
C LEU A 314 18.92 8.55 -17.94
N ARG A 315 19.32 7.79 -16.92
CA ARG A 315 18.71 6.50 -16.55
C ARG A 315 18.18 6.55 -15.12
N ARG A 316 17.17 5.70 -14.84
CA ARG A 316 16.56 5.52 -13.50
C ARG A 316 15.91 6.79 -12.92
N ALA A 317 15.40 7.69 -13.77
CA ALA A 317 14.69 8.89 -13.32
C ALA A 317 13.46 8.52 -12.45
N LYS A 318 13.27 9.23 -11.34
CA LYS A 318 12.15 9.01 -10.40
C LYS A 318 10.80 9.14 -11.10
N ARG A 319 9.83 8.25 -10.80
CA ARG A 319 8.49 8.23 -11.43
C ARG A 319 7.79 9.60 -11.38
N ARG A 320 7.77 10.25 -10.21
CA ARG A 320 7.20 11.60 -9.99
C ARG A 320 7.80 12.66 -10.92
N ASN A 321 9.08 12.50 -11.30
CA ASN A 321 9.76 13.42 -12.21
C ASN A 321 9.36 13.20 -13.67
N MET A 322 8.81 12.05 -14.05
CA MET A 322 8.27 11.84 -15.39
C MET A 322 7.00 12.67 -15.62
N GLU A 323 6.11 12.71 -14.63
CA GLU A 323 4.88 13.52 -14.64
C GLU A 323 5.22 15.03 -14.66
N ARG A 324 6.16 15.46 -13.82
CA ARG A 324 6.70 16.83 -13.84
C ARG A 324 7.37 17.19 -15.16
N LEU A 325 8.13 16.28 -15.80
CA LEU A 325 8.77 16.53 -17.10
C LEU A 325 7.76 16.82 -18.22
N GLN A 326 6.57 16.21 -18.19
CA GLN A 326 5.49 16.55 -19.12
C GLN A 326 5.02 18.00 -18.91
N LEU A 327 4.79 18.38 -17.66
CA LEU A 327 4.30 19.71 -17.26
C LEU A 327 5.34 20.83 -17.40
N VAL A 328 6.64 20.50 -17.30
CA VAL A 328 7.73 21.40 -17.66
C VAL A 328 7.84 21.50 -19.19
N CYS A 329 8.18 20.39 -19.85
CA CYS A 329 8.72 20.43 -21.22
C CYS A 329 7.62 20.40 -22.30
N GLY A 330 6.37 20.12 -21.95
CA GLY A 330 5.23 19.95 -22.87
C GLY A 330 5.20 18.61 -23.63
N GLY A 331 6.12 17.69 -23.34
CA GLY A 331 6.18 16.37 -23.99
C GLY A 331 5.28 15.33 -23.32
N THR A 332 5.04 14.21 -23.99
CA THR A 332 4.33 13.05 -23.43
C THR A 332 5.33 11.96 -23.02
N ALA A 333 5.17 11.34 -21.85
CA ALA A 333 5.99 10.17 -21.49
C ALA A 333 5.55 8.95 -22.30
N GLN A 334 6.49 8.30 -22.97
CA GLN A 334 6.21 7.22 -23.90
C GLN A 334 6.47 5.84 -23.29
N ASN A 335 5.43 5.00 -23.37
CA ASN A 335 5.38 3.63 -22.84
C ASN A 335 5.98 2.58 -23.78
N SER A 336 6.25 2.96 -25.02
CA SER A 336 6.80 2.10 -26.08
C SER A 336 7.83 2.88 -26.88
N VAL A 337 8.78 2.17 -27.48
CA VAL A 337 9.76 2.74 -28.42
C VAL A 337 9.25 2.62 -29.87
N ASP A 338 8.08 2.03 -30.07
CA ASP A 338 7.51 1.70 -31.38
C ASP A 338 6.64 2.85 -31.93
N ASP A 339 5.90 3.53 -31.06
CA ASP A 339 4.95 4.60 -31.40
C ASP A 339 5.57 6.02 -31.30
N LEU A 340 6.88 6.13 -31.58
CA LEU A 340 7.63 7.37 -31.48
C LEU A 340 7.40 8.30 -32.68
N SER A 341 6.58 9.35 -32.49
CA SER A 341 6.48 10.49 -33.43
C SER A 341 7.26 11.72 -32.94
N PRO A 342 7.59 12.70 -33.81
CA PRO A 342 8.22 13.95 -33.38
C PRO A 342 7.38 14.77 -32.38
N ASP A 343 6.06 14.61 -32.40
CA ASP A 343 5.10 15.43 -31.61
C ASP A 343 5.07 15.06 -30.13
N VAL A 344 5.62 13.89 -29.75
CA VAL A 344 5.69 13.42 -28.35
C VAL A 344 6.77 14.15 -27.54
N LEU A 345 7.67 14.86 -28.21
CA LEU A 345 8.91 15.41 -27.63
C LEU A 345 8.67 16.72 -26.89
N GLY A 346 9.16 16.77 -25.65
CA GLY A 346 9.26 18.02 -24.90
C GLY A 346 10.36 18.92 -25.46
N TRP A 347 10.36 20.20 -25.07
CA TRP A 347 11.38 21.17 -25.47
C TRP A 347 11.89 21.98 -24.27
N ALA A 348 13.21 22.20 -24.21
CA ALA A 348 13.87 23.12 -23.28
C ALA A 348 14.97 23.91 -23.99
N GLY A 349 15.16 25.18 -23.61
CA GLY A 349 16.19 26.05 -24.16
C GLY A 349 17.60 25.65 -23.74
N LEU A 350 17.78 25.22 -22.49
CA LEU A 350 19.06 24.79 -21.94
C LEU A 350 18.91 23.54 -21.07
N VAL A 351 19.77 22.54 -21.31
CA VAL A 351 19.96 21.39 -20.42
C VAL A 351 21.45 21.24 -20.13
N TYR A 352 21.85 21.21 -18.85
CA TYR A 352 23.27 21.08 -18.49
C TYR A 352 23.48 20.22 -17.23
N GLU A 353 24.63 19.54 -17.19
CA GLU A 353 25.10 18.78 -16.04
C GLU A 353 26.06 19.63 -15.19
N GLN A 354 25.75 19.78 -13.90
CA GLN A 354 26.70 20.22 -12.89
C GLN A 354 27.17 19.02 -12.08
N GLN A 355 28.47 18.72 -12.17
CA GLN A 355 29.12 17.70 -11.34
C GLN A 355 29.62 18.34 -10.03
N LEU A 356 29.37 17.67 -8.90
CA LEU A 356 29.82 18.05 -7.57
C LEU A 356 30.47 16.83 -6.89
N GLY A 357 31.80 16.72 -6.98
CA GLY A 357 32.51 15.52 -6.57
C GLY A 357 32.09 14.32 -7.43
N GLU A 358 31.50 13.30 -6.80
CA GLU A 358 30.94 12.12 -7.48
C GLU A 358 29.47 12.29 -7.88
N GLU A 359 28.76 13.24 -7.27
CA GLU A 359 27.37 13.56 -7.59
C GLU A 359 27.27 14.36 -8.90
N LYS A 360 26.15 14.18 -9.60
CA LYS A 360 25.89 14.77 -10.92
C LYS A 360 24.44 15.18 -11.00
N TYR A 361 24.20 16.49 -11.08
CA TYR A 361 22.88 17.08 -11.17
C TYR A 361 22.64 17.57 -12.60
N THR A 362 21.50 17.24 -13.21
CA THR A 362 21.10 17.79 -14.52
C THR A 362 20.01 18.82 -14.33
N PHE A 363 20.22 20.03 -14.85
CA PHE A 363 19.25 21.11 -14.83
C PHE A 363 18.61 21.27 -16.21
N ILE A 364 17.31 21.53 -16.21
CA ILE A 364 16.47 21.77 -17.39
C ILE A 364 15.86 23.17 -17.21
N GLU A 365 16.31 24.11 -18.04
CA GLU A 365 16.05 25.55 -17.93
C GLU A 365 15.62 26.15 -19.29
N ASP A 366 15.23 27.43 -19.29
CA ASP A 366 14.71 28.17 -20.44
C ASP A 366 13.53 27.45 -21.14
N VAL A 367 12.50 27.12 -20.37
CA VAL A 367 11.31 26.37 -20.83
C VAL A 367 10.12 27.33 -21.06
N LYS A 368 9.25 27.02 -22.04
CA LYS A 368 8.22 27.94 -22.56
C LYS A 368 7.10 28.29 -21.58
N ASP A 369 6.60 27.29 -20.85
CA ASP A 369 5.43 27.39 -19.96
C ASP A 369 5.64 26.41 -18.79
N PRO A 370 6.45 26.77 -17.78
CA PRO A 370 6.87 25.86 -16.72
C PRO A 370 5.78 25.66 -15.67
N LYS A 371 4.84 24.74 -15.94
CA LYS A 371 3.73 24.37 -15.03
C LYS A 371 4.16 23.51 -13.83
N SER A 372 5.43 23.19 -13.77
CA SER A 372 6.14 22.57 -12.65
C SER A 372 7.52 23.25 -12.55
N VAL A 373 8.04 23.35 -11.33
CA VAL A 373 9.27 24.10 -11.02
C VAL A 373 10.07 23.37 -9.93
N THR A 374 11.34 23.75 -9.76
CA THR A 374 12.19 23.18 -8.70
C THR A 374 12.77 24.26 -7.82
N LEU A 375 12.52 24.18 -6.51
CA LEU A 375 13.28 24.95 -5.52
C LEU A 375 14.54 24.16 -5.18
N LEU A 376 15.70 24.69 -5.60
CA LEU A 376 17.00 24.08 -5.35
C LEU A 376 17.58 24.61 -4.04
N ILE A 377 17.33 23.89 -2.94
CA ILE A 377 17.88 24.19 -1.62
C ILE A 377 19.36 23.78 -1.60
N LYS A 378 20.21 24.76 -1.31
CA LYS A 378 21.65 24.57 -1.09
C LYS A 378 21.98 24.73 0.40
N GLY A 379 23.11 24.19 0.84
CA GLY A 379 23.59 24.37 2.21
C GLY A 379 24.86 23.58 2.52
N PRO A 380 25.60 23.94 3.58
CA PRO A 380 26.87 23.29 3.91
C PRO A 380 26.69 21.99 4.70
N ASN A 381 25.61 21.92 5.49
CA ASN A 381 25.34 20.83 6.43
C ASN A 381 23.93 20.29 6.21
N GLN A 382 23.73 18.97 6.34
CA GLN A 382 22.43 18.33 6.19
C GLN A 382 21.35 18.92 7.13
N HIS A 383 21.69 19.20 8.39
CA HIS A 383 20.75 19.78 9.36
C HIS A 383 20.27 21.20 8.98
N THR A 384 21.08 21.96 8.25
CA THR A 384 20.67 23.28 7.72
C THR A 384 19.73 23.09 6.54
N ILE A 385 20.01 22.12 5.67
CA ILE A 385 19.18 21.80 4.50
C ILE A 385 17.80 21.27 4.95
N THR A 386 17.71 20.46 6.00
CA THR A 386 16.41 20.03 6.57
C THR A 386 15.64 21.22 7.13
N GLN A 387 16.25 22.07 7.97
CA GLN A 387 15.58 23.25 8.51
C GLN A 387 15.03 24.19 7.41
N VAL A 388 15.79 24.38 6.32
CA VAL A 388 15.34 25.17 5.17
C VAL A 388 14.28 24.43 4.33
N THR A 389 14.35 23.10 4.22
CA THR A 389 13.29 22.29 3.57
C THR A 389 11.96 22.45 4.29
N ASP A 390 11.96 22.32 5.61
CA ASP A 390 10.76 22.36 6.43
C ASP A 390 10.16 23.77 6.38
N ALA A 391 10.98 24.81 6.55
CA ALA A 391 10.53 26.21 6.39
C ALA A 391 9.99 26.53 4.97
N VAL A 392 10.59 25.96 3.91
CA VAL A 392 10.10 26.13 2.53
C VAL A 392 8.76 25.44 2.32
N ARG A 393 8.56 24.22 2.83
CA ARG A 393 7.27 23.50 2.81
C ARG A 393 6.15 24.34 3.43
N ASP A 394 6.42 24.95 4.57
CA ASP A 394 5.42 25.70 5.34
C ASP A 394 5.13 27.07 4.72
N GLY A 395 6.15 27.72 4.15
CA GLY A 395 6.00 28.93 3.34
C GLY A 395 5.16 28.68 2.08
N LEU A 396 5.45 27.60 1.35
CA LEU A 396 4.66 27.15 0.19
C LEU A 396 3.20 26.88 0.58
N ARG A 397 2.96 26.18 1.70
CA ARG A 397 1.61 25.88 2.19
C ARG A 397 0.87 27.15 2.63
N SER A 398 1.55 28.12 3.23
CA SER A 398 0.99 29.43 3.62
C SER A 398 0.54 30.26 2.42
N VAL A 399 1.34 30.29 1.35
CA VAL A 399 0.95 30.95 0.09
C VAL A 399 -0.23 30.23 -0.57
N TYR A 400 -0.23 28.89 -0.59
CA TYR A 400 -1.37 28.08 -1.05
C TYR A 400 -2.66 28.32 -0.22
N ASN A 401 -2.55 28.46 1.10
CA ASN A 401 -3.68 28.78 1.97
C ASN A 401 -4.35 30.09 1.53
N MET A 402 -3.56 31.15 1.31
CA MET A 402 -4.08 32.46 0.88
C MET A 402 -4.81 32.36 -0.47
N ILE A 403 -4.23 31.71 -1.48
CA ILE A 403 -4.82 31.58 -2.82
C ILE A 403 -6.17 30.84 -2.80
N VAL A 404 -6.31 29.84 -1.92
CA VAL A 404 -7.55 29.06 -1.76
C VAL A 404 -8.61 29.83 -0.96
N ASP A 405 -8.22 30.49 0.14
CA ASP A 405 -9.15 31.12 1.08
C ASP A 405 -9.53 32.57 0.69
N LYS A 406 -8.75 33.23 -0.19
CA LYS A 406 -8.92 34.62 -0.69
C LYS A 406 -9.14 35.66 0.42
N SER A 407 -8.59 35.38 1.59
CA SER A 407 -8.70 36.21 2.78
C SER A 407 -7.50 35.99 3.70
N VAL A 408 -7.08 37.07 4.35
CA VAL A 408 -5.95 37.10 5.28
C VAL A 408 -6.42 37.69 6.61
N VAL A 409 -5.70 37.41 7.69
CA VAL A 409 -6.01 37.93 9.02
C VAL A 409 -4.82 38.76 9.53
N PRO A 410 -5.02 39.95 10.11
CA PRO A 410 -3.96 40.69 10.79
C PRO A 410 -3.28 39.83 11.86
N GLY A 411 -1.97 39.63 11.72
CA GLY A 411 -1.17 38.74 12.57
C GLY A 411 -0.71 39.40 13.87
N ALA A 412 0.50 39.05 14.33
CA ALA A 412 1.14 39.63 15.52
C ALA A 412 0.29 39.57 16.82
N GLY A 413 -0.65 38.62 16.92
CA GLY A 413 -1.54 38.46 18.06
C GLY A 413 -2.83 39.29 18.02
N ALA A 414 -3.05 40.11 16.98
CA ALA A 414 -4.16 41.07 16.94
C ALA A 414 -5.54 40.41 17.01
N PHE A 415 -5.76 39.33 16.23
CA PHE A 415 -6.99 38.56 16.31
C PHE A 415 -7.28 38.04 17.73
N GLN A 416 -6.26 37.59 18.46
CA GLN A 416 -6.42 37.02 19.80
C GLN A 416 -6.79 38.09 20.84
N VAL A 417 -6.20 39.28 20.77
CA VAL A 417 -6.57 40.41 21.65
C VAL A 417 -7.98 40.90 21.32
N ALA A 418 -8.29 41.12 20.04
CA ALA A 418 -9.61 41.54 19.59
C ALA A 418 -10.72 40.52 19.95
N CYS A 419 -10.46 39.22 19.76
CA CYS A 419 -11.42 38.16 20.10
C CYS A 419 -11.60 38.00 21.61
N ALA A 420 -10.54 38.17 22.42
CA ALA A 420 -10.65 38.16 23.88
C ALA A 420 -11.49 39.35 24.38
N ALA A 421 -11.30 40.54 23.81
CA ALA A 421 -12.14 41.73 24.09
C ALA A 421 -13.60 41.50 23.66
N HIS A 422 -13.85 40.91 22.48
CA HIS A 422 -15.19 40.59 22.00
C HIS A 422 -15.92 39.58 22.91
N LEU A 423 -15.26 38.51 23.34
CA LEU A 423 -15.83 37.50 24.25
C LEU A 423 -16.09 38.04 25.66
N ARG A 424 -15.25 38.97 26.15
CA ARG A 424 -15.47 39.71 27.39
C ARG A 424 -16.54 40.82 27.27
N SER A 425 -16.99 41.14 26.06
CA SER A 425 -17.86 42.30 25.82
C SER A 425 -19.20 42.20 26.54
N ASP A 426 -19.71 43.36 26.97
CA ASP A 426 -20.96 43.48 27.71
C ASP A 426 -22.20 43.17 26.82
N ALA A 427 -22.01 42.98 25.51
CA ALA A 427 -23.01 42.43 24.59
C ALA A 427 -23.05 40.90 24.68
N PHE A 428 -21.93 40.22 24.43
CA PHE A 428 -21.88 38.75 24.45
C PHE A 428 -22.08 38.18 25.87
N GLY A 429 -21.56 38.87 26.88
CA GLY A 429 -21.76 38.56 28.30
C GLY A 429 -23.23 38.61 28.76
N LYS A 430 -24.17 39.15 27.98
CA LYS A 430 -25.61 39.13 28.28
C LYS A 430 -26.36 37.98 27.60
N THR A 431 -25.88 37.49 26.45
CA THR A 431 -26.42 36.29 25.79
C THR A 431 -26.12 35.01 26.56
N VAL A 432 -24.93 34.88 27.15
CA VAL A 432 -24.52 33.69 27.92
C VAL A 432 -25.17 33.70 29.30
N LYS A 433 -25.83 32.60 29.68
CA LYS A 433 -26.62 32.50 30.93
C LYS A 433 -26.00 31.53 31.94
N GLY A 434 -26.17 31.84 33.23
CA GLY A 434 -25.76 30.97 34.33
C GLY A 434 -24.24 30.80 34.46
N LYS A 435 -23.82 29.63 34.99
CA LYS A 435 -22.43 29.36 35.36
C LYS A 435 -21.47 29.21 34.16
N ALA A 436 -21.99 28.95 32.96
CA ALA A 436 -21.18 28.78 31.73
C ALA A 436 -20.36 30.03 31.36
N LYS A 437 -20.72 31.22 31.87
CA LYS A 437 -19.93 32.45 31.75
C LYS A 437 -18.47 32.27 32.16
N ARG A 438 -18.18 31.52 33.23
CA ARG A 438 -16.80 31.26 33.66
C ARG A 438 -15.98 30.47 32.64
N GLY A 439 -16.62 29.59 31.86
CA GLY A 439 -15.96 28.91 30.74
C GLY A 439 -15.63 29.87 29.58
N VAL A 440 -16.52 30.83 29.29
CA VAL A 440 -16.25 31.87 28.28
C VAL A 440 -15.13 32.83 28.73
N GLU A 441 -15.13 33.21 30.01
CA GLU A 441 -14.06 34.02 30.63
C GLU A 441 -12.70 33.29 30.58
N ALA A 442 -12.65 32.00 30.98
CA ALA A 442 -11.48 31.15 30.84
C ALA A 442 -10.96 31.05 29.40
N PHE A 443 -11.88 30.94 28.42
CA PHE A 443 -11.52 30.88 27.00
C PHE A 443 -10.90 32.19 26.50
N ALA A 444 -11.50 33.33 26.84
CA ALA A 444 -10.96 34.65 26.50
C ALA A 444 -9.57 34.90 27.11
N ASP A 445 -9.35 34.48 28.36
CA ASP A 445 -8.07 34.59 29.06
C ASP A 445 -6.98 33.68 28.47
N ALA A 446 -7.38 32.52 27.92
CA ALA A 446 -6.50 31.56 27.27
C ALA A 446 -6.06 32.01 25.87
N LEU A 447 -6.93 32.65 25.07
CA LEU A 447 -6.56 33.21 23.75
C LEU A 447 -5.35 34.15 23.83
N LEU A 448 -5.22 34.90 24.92
CA LEU A 448 -4.11 35.81 25.17
C LEU A 448 -2.75 35.10 25.36
N ILE A 449 -2.66 33.76 25.37
CA ILE A 449 -1.36 33.07 25.46
C ILE A 449 -0.41 33.37 24.30
N ILE A 450 -0.95 33.62 23.10
CA ILE A 450 -0.15 33.92 21.91
C ILE A 450 0.60 35.26 22.07
N PRO A 451 -0.06 36.42 22.31
CA PRO A 451 0.67 37.65 22.59
C PRO A 451 1.55 37.58 23.85
N LYS A 452 1.14 36.86 24.91
CA LYS A 452 1.99 36.64 26.11
C LYS A 452 3.31 35.95 25.78
N THR A 453 3.27 34.88 24.99
CA THR A 453 4.46 34.10 24.64
C THR A 453 5.32 34.76 23.57
N LEU A 454 4.72 35.55 22.67
CA LEU A 454 5.44 36.43 21.76
C LEU A 454 6.25 37.50 22.52
N ALA A 455 5.64 38.21 23.49
CA ALA A 455 6.35 39.17 24.34
C ALA A 455 7.47 38.50 25.16
N ALA A 456 7.21 37.35 25.76
CA ALA A 456 8.19 36.58 26.53
C ALA A 456 9.41 36.17 25.69
N ASN A 457 9.18 35.69 24.46
CA ASN A 457 10.27 35.28 23.54
C ASN A 457 11.04 36.48 22.97
N ALA A 458 10.44 37.68 22.94
CA ALA A 458 11.13 38.93 22.63
C ALA A 458 11.96 39.49 23.81
N GLY A 459 11.79 38.95 25.03
CA GLY A 459 12.43 39.47 26.25
C GLY A 459 11.78 40.73 26.82
N LEU A 460 10.56 41.05 26.39
CA LEU A 460 9.74 42.16 26.87
C LEU A 460 8.97 41.76 28.13
N ASP A 461 8.50 42.74 28.92
CA ASP A 461 7.55 42.41 29.99
C ASP A 461 6.18 42.00 29.42
N ILE A 462 5.62 40.95 29.99
CA ILE A 462 4.43 40.26 29.51
C ILE A 462 3.14 40.99 29.93
N GLN A 463 3.15 41.74 31.04
CA GLN A 463 2.00 42.49 31.52
C GLN A 463 1.94 43.88 30.89
N ASP A 464 3.05 44.60 30.85
CA ASP A 464 3.10 45.95 30.26
C ASP A 464 2.72 45.91 28.76
N ALA A 465 3.32 45.01 27.98
CA ALA A 465 2.99 44.85 26.56
C ALA A 465 1.52 44.45 26.33
N LEU A 466 0.94 43.62 27.21
CA LEU A 466 -0.48 43.24 27.14
C LEU A 466 -1.43 44.37 27.53
N ALA A 467 -1.03 45.24 28.46
CA ALA A 467 -1.85 46.35 28.94
C ALA A 467 -2.04 47.37 27.81
N VAL A 468 -0.93 47.83 27.20
CA VAL A 468 -0.98 48.81 26.11
C VAL A 468 -1.74 48.26 24.89
N LEU A 469 -1.58 46.97 24.55
CA LEU A 469 -2.37 46.32 23.50
C LEU A 469 -3.88 46.27 23.81
N GLN A 470 -4.27 46.09 25.08
CA GLN A 470 -5.68 46.08 25.49
C GLN A 470 -6.28 47.50 25.57
N GLU A 471 -5.47 48.51 25.88
CA GLU A 471 -5.88 49.92 25.88
C GLU A 471 -6.15 50.41 24.45
N GLU A 472 -5.20 50.26 23.52
CA GLU A 472 -5.38 50.59 22.09
C GLU A 472 -6.53 49.80 21.44
N GLN A 473 -6.66 48.50 21.76
CA GLN A 473 -7.77 47.68 21.24
C GLN A 473 -9.12 48.15 21.80
N ALA A 474 -9.18 48.79 22.97
CA ALA A 474 -10.38 49.38 23.54
C ALA A 474 -10.74 50.74 22.93
N GLU A 475 -9.77 51.49 22.37
CA GLU A 475 -10.06 52.66 21.51
C GLU A 475 -10.67 52.25 20.16
N GLY A 476 -10.49 50.99 19.76
CA GLY A 476 -11.09 50.38 18.56
C GLY A 476 -10.10 50.13 17.42
N ASN A 477 -8.82 50.42 17.62
CA ASN A 477 -7.75 50.16 16.66
C ASN A 477 -7.50 48.64 16.52
N VAL A 478 -7.02 48.17 15.36
CA VAL A 478 -6.59 46.77 15.18
C VAL A 478 -5.08 46.70 15.42
N VAL A 479 -4.69 46.25 16.62
CA VAL A 479 -3.28 46.29 17.07
C VAL A 479 -2.71 44.91 17.33
N GLY A 480 -1.48 44.70 16.86
CA GLY A 480 -0.62 43.57 17.20
C GLY A 480 0.66 44.03 17.90
N LEU A 481 1.44 43.09 18.40
CA LEU A 481 2.69 43.36 19.13
C LEU A 481 3.87 43.56 18.17
N ASP A 482 4.55 44.70 18.24
CA ASP A 482 5.91 44.81 17.71
C ASP A 482 6.89 44.10 18.66
N LEU A 483 7.63 43.13 18.12
CA LEU A 483 8.60 42.33 18.86
C LEU A 483 9.96 43.05 19.05
N THR A 484 10.14 44.23 18.45
CA THR A 484 11.39 45.01 18.54
C THR A 484 11.30 46.20 19.50
N THR A 485 10.20 46.95 19.52
CA THR A 485 9.96 48.04 20.47
C THR A 485 9.05 47.67 21.64
N GLY A 486 8.29 46.57 21.54
CA GLY A 486 7.27 46.20 22.52
C GLY A 486 6.04 47.11 22.54
N GLN A 487 5.88 47.97 21.53
CA GLN A 487 4.73 48.85 21.38
C GLN A 487 3.61 48.20 20.54
N PRO A 488 2.36 48.70 20.63
CA PRO A 488 1.30 48.36 19.68
C PRO A 488 1.66 48.85 18.28
N MET A 489 1.38 48.02 17.26
CA MET A 489 1.52 48.35 15.84
C MET A 489 0.30 47.86 15.04
N ASP A 490 -0.01 48.50 13.91
CA ASP A 490 -1.00 47.99 12.96
C ASP A 490 -0.36 46.87 12.10
N PRO A 491 -0.79 45.59 12.22
CA PRO A 491 -0.19 44.50 11.45
C PRO A 491 -0.42 44.64 9.94
N THR A 492 -1.43 45.40 9.51
CA THR A 492 -1.78 45.57 8.09
C THR A 492 -0.85 46.54 7.36
N LEU A 493 -0.26 47.51 8.09
CA LEU A 493 0.74 48.44 7.57
C LEU A 493 2.13 47.79 7.48
N GLU A 494 2.53 47.03 8.51
CA GLU A 494 3.78 46.26 8.51
C GLU A 494 3.72 44.99 7.63
N GLY A 495 2.54 44.63 7.12
CA GLY A 495 2.33 43.49 6.25
C GLY A 495 2.42 42.13 6.96
N VAL A 496 2.14 42.07 8.26
CA VAL A 496 2.18 40.85 9.06
C VAL A 496 0.80 40.16 9.04
N TYR A 497 0.70 39.06 8.30
CA TYR A 497 -0.57 38.38 8.02
C TYR A 497 -0.53 36.88 8.34
N ASP A 498 -1.57 36.41 9.04
CA ASP A 498 -1.85 34.99 9.29
C ASP A 498 -2.87 34.43 8.29
N SER A 499 -2.78 33.12 8.02
CA SER A 499 -3.75 32.40 7.17
C SER A 499 -5.09 32.16 7.89
N PHE A 500 -6.21 32.53 7.26
CA PHE A 500 -7.55 32.32 7.80
C PHE A 500 -7.83 30.86 8.22
N ARG A 501 -7.53 29.88 7.35
CA ARG A 501 -7.67 28.44 7.67
C ARG A 501 -6.82 27.98 8.86
N VAL A 502 -5.62 28.52 9.05
CA VAL A 502 -4.75 28.18 10.20
C VAL A 502 -5.46 28.55 11.50
N LEU A 503 -5.89 29.82 11.65
CA LEU A 503 -6.58 30.29 12.85
C LEU A 503 -7.91 29.56 13.08
N ARG A 504 -8.71 29.38 12.02
CA ARG A 504 -10.01 28.69 12.08
C ARG A 504 -9.88 27.28 12.64
N ASN A 505 -8.95 26.50 12.11
CA ASN A 505 -8.73 25.12 12.53
C ASN A 505 -8.05 25.06 13.90
N CYS A 506 -7.11 25.98 14.19
CA CYS A 506 -6.42 26.06 15.47
C CYS A 506 -7.41 26.24 16.65
N ILE A 507 -8.36 27.17 16.53
CA ILE A 507 -9.44 27.42 17.52
C ILE A 507 -10.36 26.21 17.66
N ALA A 508 -10.76 25.60 16.55
CA ALA A 508 -11.69 24.47 16.55
C ALA A 508 -11.07 23.22 17.21
N SER A 509 -9.85 22.85 16.80
CA SER A 509 -9.11 21.72 17.32
C SER A 509 -8.76 21.89 18.79
N SER A 510 -8.18 23.04 19.19
CA SER A 510 -7.79 23.25 20.59
C SER A 510 -8.98 23.17 21.54
N SER A 511 -10.10 23.82 21.19
CA SER A 511 -11.33 23.76 21.99
C SER A 511 -11.90 22.35 22.10
N GLY A 512 -11.85 21.55 21.03
CA GLY A 512 -12.33 20.17 21.04
C GLY A 512 -11.50 19.27 21.96
N ILE A 513 -10.17 19.35 21.85
CA ILE A 513 -9.24 18.54 22.65
C ILE A 513 -9.35 18.91 24.13
N SER A 514 -9.28 20.20 24.47
CA SER A 514 -9.42 20.66 25.86
C SER A 514 -10.76 20.25 26.45
N SER A 515 -11.87 20.37 25.72
CA SER A 515 -13.17 19.91 26.22
C SER A 515 -13.22 18.40 26.46
N ASN A 516 -12.66 17.58 25.56
CA ASN A 516 -12.60 16.12 25.76
C ASN A 516 -11.75 15.76 26.99
N LEU A 517 -10.56 16.35 27.14
CA LEU A 517 -9.63 16.09 28.24
C LEU A 517 -10.13 16.55 29.61
N LEU A 518 -11.02 17.56 29.65
CA LEU A 518 -11.72 18.02 30.86
C LEU A 518 -12.90 17.12 31.26
N LEU A 519 -13.42 16.30 30.36
CA LEU A 519 -14.52 15.35 30.64
C LEU A 519 -14.02 13.97 31.10
N CYS A 520 -12.74 13.65 30.92
CA CYS A 520 -12.11 12.44 31.45
C CYS A 520 -12.06 12.47 32.99
N ASP A 521 -12.72 11.52 33.67
CA ASP A 521 -12.71 11.41 35.13
C ASP A 521 -11.80 10.30 35.67
N GLU A 522 -11.61 9.17 34.97
CA GLU A 522 -10.57 8.19 35.28
C GLU A 522 -9.60 7.97 34.10
N LEU A 523 -8.32 7.75 34.40
CA LEU A 523 -7.34 7.20 33.44
C LEU A 523 -7.04 5.76 33.83
N LEU A 524 -7.41 4.82 32.97
CA LEU A 524 -7.28 3.38 33.19
C LEU A 524 -6.21 2.79 32.28
N LYS A 525 -5.27 2.04 32.86
CA LYS A 525 -4.26 1.26 32.14
C LYS A 525 -4.34 -0.19 32.58
N ALA A 526 -5.24 -0.92 31.92
CA ALA A 526 -5.33 -2.37 32.03
C ALA A 526 -4.41 -3.00 30.97
N ARG A 527 -3.29 -3.60 31.39
CA ARG A 527 -2.46 -4.41 30.50
C ARG A 527 -2.97 -5.84 30.48
N GLN A 528 -3.31 -6.36 29.31
CA GLN A 528 -3.56 -7.79 29.11
C GLN A 528 -2.27 -8.54 29.48
N MET A 529 -2.37 -9.47 30.42
CA MET A 529 -1.22 -10.30 30.78
C MET A 529 -1.02 -11.38 29.72
N GLY A 530 0.14 -11.35 29.06
CA GLY A 530 0.75 -12.57 28.53
C GLY A 530 0.77 -13.64 29.64
N ARG A 531 0.42 -14.87 29.28
CA ARG A 531 -0.03 -15.93 30.20
C ARG A 531 1.12 -16.49 31.05
N SER A 532 1.55 -15.73 32.07
CA SER A 532 2.64 -16.12 32.97
C SER A 532 2.37 -17.48 33.61
N GLY A 533 3.27 -18.44 33.37
CA GLY A 533 3.23 -19.76 33.98
C GLY A 533 3.40 -19.75 35.51
N PRO A 534 3.26 -20.90 36.18
CA PRO A 534 3.49 -21.02 37.62
C PRO A 534 4.95 -20.67 37.97
N PRO A 535 5.21 -20.09 39.17
CA PRO A 535 6.52 -19.56 39.52
C PRO A 535 7.55 -20.68 39.71
N GLY A 536 8.67 -20.62 38.98
CA GLY A 536 9.71 -21.64 39.07
C GLY A 536 10.87 -21.60 38.06
N ALA A 537 11.24 -20.44 37.49
CA ALA A 537 12.36 -20.34 36.54
C ALA A 537 12.95 -18.92 36.42
N ASP A 538 13.45 -18.32 37.51
CA ASP A 538 14.13 -17.01 37.47
C ASP A 538 15.57 -17.12 36.92
N ALA A 539 15.74 -17.23 35.59
CA ALA A 539 16.99 -16.93 34.88
C ALA A 539 16.76 -16.71 33.37
N ALA A 540 17.47 -15.72 32.80
CA ALA A 540 17.65 -15.49 31.36
C ALA A 540 16.42 -15.09 30.51
N GLU A 541 15.72 -14.01 30.88
CA GLU A 541 14.95 -13.22 29.89
C GLU A 541 15.88 -12.25 29.15
N GLY A 542 16.11 -12.52 27.85
CA GLY A 542 16.64 -11.53 26.92
C GLY A 542 15.54 -10.54 26.51
N LYS A 543 15.86 -9.24 26.44
CA LYS A 543 14.87 -8.19 26.13
C LYS A 543 14.39 -8.30 24.67
N MET A 544 13.18 -8.80 24.46
CA MET A 544 12.39 -8.43 23.28
C MET A 544 11.89 -6.99 23.45
N ALA A 545 12.00 -6.17 22.40
CA ALA A 545 11.46 -4.82 22.38
C ALA A 545 9.93 -4.85 22.12
N PRO A 546 9.16 -3.87 22.62
CA PRO A 546 7.78 -3.68 22.20
C PRO A 546 7.72 -3.26 20.73
N TYR A 547 6.75 -3.80 20.00
CA TYR A 547 6.45 -3.46 18.61
C TYR A 547 5.39 -2.35 18.59
N ASP A 548 5.79 -1.12 18.31
CA ASP A 548 4.88 0.01 18.07
C ASP A 548 4.70 0.19 16.55
N SER A 549 3.50 -0.11 16.04
CA SER A 549 3.15 0.12 14.64
C SER A 549 2.53 1.52 14.47
N ASP A 550 3.34 2.48 14.03
CA ASP A 550 2.87 3.81 13.56
C ASP A 550 3.99 4.59 12.81
N SER A 551 4.66 3.98 11.84
CA SER A 551 5.82 4.58 11.13
C SER A 551 5.57 4.85 9.64
N SER A 552 4.92 5.98 9.33
CA SER A 552 4.84 6.53 7.97
C SER A 552 5.93 7.60 7.74
N GLY A 553 7.20 7.15 7.76
CA GLY A 553 8.37 8.00 8.07
C GLY A 553 9.50 8.15 7.03
N GLY A 554 9.61 7.27 6.03
CA GLY A 554 10.44 7.51 4.83
C GLY A 554 11.97 7.32 4.96
N GLU A 555 12.41 6.06 5.01
CA GLU A 555 13.51 5.60 4.14
C GLU A 555 12.90 4.67 3.07
N GLU A 556 13.43 4.66 1.83
CA GLU A 556 12.94 3.78 0.76
C GLU A 556 13.56 2.38 0.93
N GLU A 557 13.01 1.58 1.86
CA GLU A 557 13.33 0.16 1.98
C GLU A 557 12.73 -0.62 0.80
N ASP A 558 13.51 -1.54 0.20
CA ASP A 558 13.10 -2.34 -0.98
C ASP A 558 12.10 -3.45 -0.59
N PHE A 559 10.86 -3.07 -0.24
CA PHE A 559 9.77 -4.02 0.00
C PHE A 559 9.44 -4.84 -1.25
N THR A 560 9.17 -6.14 -1.08
CA THR A 560 8.71 -7.02 -2.15
C THR A 560 7.24 -7.38 -1.98
N GLU A 561 6.38 -6.82 -2.83
CA GLU A 561 4.99 -7.28 -3.00
C GLU A 561 4.98 -8.72 -3.55
N THR A 562 4.07 -9.56 -3.05
CA THR A 562 3.88 -10.94 -3.54
C THR A 562 2.44 -11.18 -3.99
N ASN A 563 2.21 -12.25 -4.78
CA ASN A 563 0.89 -12.57 -5.34
C ASN A 563 -0.16 -13.05 -4.31
N VAL A 564 0.20 -13.13 -3.02
CA VAL A 564 -0.70 -13.56 -1.95
C VAL A 564 -1.56 -12.38 -1.51
N LEU A 565 -2.88 -12.53 -1.59
CA LEU A 565 -3.83 -11.54 -1.11
C LEU A 565 -4.15 -11.79 0.37
N LEU A 566 -3.95 -10.79 1.22
CA LEU A 566 -4.30 -10.79 2.64
C LEU A 566 -5.71 -10.22 2.82
N GLY A 567 -6.49 -10.80 3.73
CA GLY A 567 -7.84 -10.34 4.07
C GLY A 567 -7.99 -10.04 5.56
N TYR A 568 -8.54 -8.86 5.87
CA TYR A 568 -8.69 -8.31 7.23
C TYR A 568 -10.16 -8.24 7.64
N ALA A 569 -10.45 -8.42 8.93
CA ALA A 569 -11.82 -8.47 9.45
C ALA A 569 -12.33 -7.09 9.90
N SER A 570 -13.50 -6.69 9.40
CA SER A 570 -14.21 -5.46 9.78
C SER A 570 -15.62 -5.76 10.30
N LYS A 571 -16.17 -4.86 11.12
CA LYS A 571 -17.55 -4.93 11.62
C LYS A 571 -18.54 -4.10 10.79
N GLU A 572 -18.03 -3.26 9.89
CA GLU A 572 -18.82 -2.49 8.93
C GLU A 572 -18.90 -3.23 7.59
N SER A 573 -19.93 -2.97 6.79
CA SER A 573 -20.13 -3.55 5.46
C SER A 573 -20.25 -2.44 4.44
N ASN A 574 -19.53 -2.57 3.32
CA ASN A 574 -19.59 -1.63 2.21
C ASN A 574 -20.84 -1.84 1.33
N GLY A 575 -21.70 -2.81 1.67
CA GLY A 575 -22.96 -3.11 0.98
C GLY A 575 -22.82 -4.00 -0.27
N GLU A 576 -21.62 -4.11 -0.83
CA GLU A 576 -21.31 -4.98 -1.98
C GLU A 576 -20.52 -6.25 -1.58
N ASP A 577 -20.05 -6.35 -0.33
CA ASP A 577 -19.18 -7.42 0.14
C ASP A 577 -19.94 -8.75 0.31
N ILE A 578 -19.63 -9.77 -0.51
CA ILE A 578 -20.15 -11.15 -0.37
C ILE A 578 -19.30 -11.98 0.61
N SER A 579 -18.08 -11.53 0.90
CA SER A 579 -17.07 -12.22 1.70
C SER A 579 -17.15 -11.84 3.19
N ARG A 580 -17.29 -12.84 4.07
CA ARG A 580 -17.40 -12.65 5.53
C ARG A 580 -16.90 -13.83 6.35
N LEU A 581 -16.41 -13.54 7.54
CA LEU A 581 -16.21 -14.49 8.62
C LEU A 581 -17.50 -14.63 9.44
N GLY A 582 -17.81 -15.86 9.87
CA GLY A 582 -18.94 -16.18 10.74
C GLY A 582 -20.33 -16.01 10.12
N GLY A 583 -21.35 -15.89 10.98
CA GLY A 583 -22.76 -15.83 10.59
C GLY A 583 -23.36 -17.15 10.07
N ARG A 584 -24.42 -17.01 9.27
CA ARG A 584 -25.05 -18.11 8.51
C ARG A 584 -24.61 -18.06 7.03
N PRO A 585 -24.51 -19.22 6.34
CA PRO A 585 -24.14 -19.26 4.93
C PRO A 585 -25.23 -18.68 4.03
N ASP A 586 -24.83 -17.82 3.10
CA ASP A 586 -25.66 -17.37 1.97
C ASP A 586 -25.28 -18.16 0.72
N TRP A 587 -26.23 -18.93 0.20
CA TRP A 587 -26.00 -19.91 -0.86
C TRP A 587 -26.06 -19.29 -2.26
N ILE A 588 -25.44 -19.95 -3.24
CA ILE A 588 -25.54 -19.53 -4.64
C ILE A 588 -26.90 -19.97 -5.19
N GLY A 589 -27.80 -19.03 -5.40
CA GLY A 589 -29.13 -19.27 -5.98
C GLY A 589 -30.07 -20.08 -5.07
N GLU A 590 -31.19 -20.54 -5.64
CA GLU A 590 -32.28 -21.20 -4.89
C GLU A 590 -31.95 -22.65 -4.47
N ASN A 591 -30.97 -23.30 -5.10
CA ASN A 591 -30.57 -24.67 -4.78
C ASN A 591 -29.63 -24.71 -3.57
N VAL A 592 -30.16 -25.15 -2.43
CA VAL A 592 -29.43 -25.35 -1.17
C VAL A 592 -28.70 -26.71 -1.19
N PRO A 593 -27.43 -26.80 -0.74
CA PRO A 593 -26.71 -28.09 -0.63
C PRO A 593 -27.37 -29.07 0.35
N SER A 594 -27.08 -30.37 0.21
CA SER A 594 -27.49 -31.39 1.19
C SER A 594 -26.85 -31.12 2.56
N ALA A 595 -27.65 -31.14 3.64
CA ALA A 595 -27.19 -30.83 5.00
C ALA A 595 -26.03 -31.72 5.47
N ALA A 596 -25.92 -32.94 4.92
CA ALA A 596 -24.81 -33.87 5.15
C ALA A 596 -23.41 -33.28 4.86
N LEU A 597 -23.28 -32.30 3.95
CA LEU A 597 -22.02 -31.61 3.68
C LEU A 597 -21.56 -30.70 4.83
N ALA A 598 -22.50 -30.26 5.68
CA ALA A 598 -22.23 -29.44 6.86
C ALA A 598 -22.30 -30.24 8.18
N ARG A 599 -22.38 -31.57 8.14
CA ARG A 599 -22.32 -32.44 9.34
C ARG A 599 -20.88 -32.82 9.68
N CYS A 600 -20.53 -32.72 10.96
CA CYS A 600 -19.22 -33.15 11.46
C CYS A 600 -19.05 -34.67 11.33
N LYS A 601 -17.93 -35.13 10.73
CA LYS A 601 -17.71 -36.57 10.48
C LYS A 601 -17.43 -37.37 11.75
N VAL A 602 -17.10 -36.69 12.85
CA VAL A 602 -16.82 -37.29 14.17
C VAL A 602 -18.11 -37.50 15.00
N CYS A 603 -18.96 -36.48 15.12
CA CYS A 603 -20.12 -36.48 16.01
C CYS A 603 -21.49 -36.41 15.32
N LYS A 604 -21.53 -36.17 13.99
CA LYS A 604 -22.72 -36.09 13.11
C LYS A 604 -23.66 -34.90 13.33
N ASP A 605 -23.44 -34.06 14.34
CA ASP A 605 -24.12 -32.78 14.48
C ASP A 605 -23.74 -31.79 13.37
N MET A 606 -24.53 -30.73 13.20
CA MET A 606 -24.22 -29.63 12.29
C MET A 606 -22.97 -28.86 12.75
N MET A 607 -22.15 -28.46 11.80
CA MET A 607 -21.02 -27.56 11.98
C MET A 607 -21.46 -26.10 11.81
N VAL A 608 -20.67 -25.17 12.35
CA VAL A 608 -20.88 -23.73 12.23
C VAL A 608 -19.97 -23.16 11.13
N LEU A 609 -20.43 -22.16 10.40
CA LEU A 609 -19.64 -21.45 9.40
C LEU A 609 -18.52 -20.65 10.08
N LEU A 610 -17.28 -20.78 9.57
CA LEU A 610 -16.15 -19.92 9.92
C LEU A 610 -15.91 -18.85 8.84
N LEU A 611 -15.95 -19.24 7.57
CA LEU A 611 -15.68 -18.36 6.42
C LEU A 611 -16.65 -18.64 5.28
N GLN A 612 -17.25 -17.59 4.75
CA GLN A 612 -17.82 -17.52 3.41
C GLN A 612 -16.95 -16.57 2.58
N LEU A 613 -16.35 -17.05 1.50
CA LEU A 613 -15.49 -16.27 0.62
C LEU A 613 -16.02 -16.27 -0.81
N ASN A 614 -16.15 -15.09 -1.42
CA ASN A 614 -16.37 -14.99 -2.87
C ASN A 614 -15.06 -15.32 -3.60
N GLY A 615 -15.10 -16.25 -4.56
CA GLY A 615 -13.93 -16.83 -5.20
C GLY A 615 -13.95 -16.72 -6.73
N GLU A 616 -14.61 -15.73 -7.29
CA GLU A 616 -14.69 -15.57 -8.75
C GLU A 616 -13.30 -15.31 -9.36
N LEU A 617 -12.95 -16.08 -10.39
CA LEU A 617 -11.66 -16.00 -11.08
C LEU A 617 -11.89 -15.84 -12.60
N PRO A 618 -12.43 -14.71 -13.07
CA PRO A 618 -12.93 -14.53 -14.45
C PRO A 618 -11.86 -14.76 -15.54
N ASP A 619 -10.58 -14.61 -15.23
CA ASP A 619 -9.46 -14.89 -16.15
C ASP A 619 -9.15 -16.38 -16.30
N LYS A 620 -9.40 -17.19 -15.26
CA LYS A 620 -9.15 -18.64 -15.25
C LYS A 620 -10.42 -19.44 -15.59
N PHE A 621 -11.58 -19.01 -15.09
CA PHE A 621 -12.88 -19.67 -15.23
C PHE A 621 -13.95 -18.64 -15.64
N PRO A 622 -13.94 -18.15 -16.89
CA PRO A 622 -14.88 -17.13 -17.36
C PRO A 622 -16.32 -17.64 -17.30
N GLY A 623 -17.18 -16.92 -16.58
CA GLY A 623 -18.60 -17.25 -16.43
C GLY A 623 -18.92 -18.30 -15.36
N HIS A 624 -17.98 -18.63 -14.46
CA HIS A 624 -18.24 -19.38 -13.23
C HIS A 624 -18.41 -18.41 -12.05
N GLU A 625 -19.60 -18.36 -11.43
CA GLU A 625 -19.75 -17.83 -10.06
C GLU A 625 -19.26 -18.90 -9.08
N ARG A 626 -18.38 -18.52 -8.15
CA ARG A 626 -17.70 -19.45 -7.21
C ARG A 626 -17.74 -18.89 -5.79
N ARG A 627 -18.18 -19.70 -4.82
CA ARG A 627 -18.08 -19.35 -3.39
C ARG A 627 -17.52 -20.51 -2.58
N LEU A 628 -16.64 -20.21 -1.62
CA LEU A 628 -16.09 -21.18 -0.67
C LEU A 628 -16.73 -21.01 0.69
N TYR A 629 -17.08 -22.14 1.32
CA TYR A 629 -17.65 -22.19 2.67
C TYR A 629 -16.78 -23.12 3.52
N VAL A 630 -16.26 -22.62 4.64
CA VAL A 630 -15.47 -23.39 5.61
C VAL A 630 -16.28 -23.57 6.89
N PHE A 631 -16.48 -24.81 7.32
CA PHE A 631 -17.29 -25.18 8.47
C PHE A 631 -16.46 -25.88 9.55
N ALA A 632 -16.79 -25.64 10.83
CA ALA A 632 -16.13 -26.25 11.99
C ALA A 632 -17.09 -26.73 13.08
N CYS A 633 -16.73 -27.80 13.78
CA CYS A 633 -17.51 -28.32 14.91
C CYS A 633 -17.10 -27.67 16.25
N ARG A 634 -18.04 -26.97 16.91
CA ARG A 634 -17.82 -26.35 18.24
C ARG A 634 -17.59 -27.37 19.40
N ARG A 635 -17.84 -28.68 19.21
CA ARG A 635 -17.69 -29.69 20.28
C ARG A 635 -16.21 -30.01 20.57
N LYS A 636 -15.76 -29.71 21.80
CA LYS A 636 -14.38 -29.97 22.29
C LYS A 636 -13.86 -31.38 21.98
N SER A 637 -14.70 -32.41 22.12
CA SER A 637 -14.35 -33.82 21.85
C SER A 637 -14.02 -34.14 20.38
N CYS A 638 -14.31 -33.21 19.47
CA CYS A 638 -14.05 -33.32 18.03
C CYS A 638 -12.85 -32.49 17.57
N ARG A 639 -12.36 -31.52 18.36
CA ARG A 639 -11.14 -30.75 18.06
C ARG A 639 -9.95 -31.69 17.84
N ARG A 640 -8.98 -31.27 17.01
CA ARG A 640 -7.77 -32.05 16.64
C ARG A 640 -8.05 -33.43 16.01
N ARG A 641 -9.25 -33.68 15.46
CA ARG A 641 -9.60 -34.91 14.72
C ARG A 641 -9.91 -34.62 13.26
N GLU A 642 -9.53 -35.51 12.36
CA GLU A 642 -9.88 -35.42 10.93
C GLU A 642 -11.40 -35.39 10.74
N GLY A 643 -11.89 -34.52 9.84
CA GLY A 643 -13.33 -34.35 9.57
C GLY A 643 -14.12 -33.62 10.67
N SER A 644 -13.43 -32.90 11.57
CA SER A 644 -14.02 -31.92 12.50
C SER A 644 -14.20 -30.52 11.88
N ILE A 645 -13.48 -30.26 10.79
CA ILE A 645 -13.58 -29.12 9.88
C ILE A 645 -13.80 -29.67 8.47
N GLY A 646 -14.54 -28.93 7.64
CA GLY A 646 -14.81 -29.29 6.24
C GLY A 646 -14.95 -28.05 5.36
N ALA A 647 -14.62 -28.19 4.08
CA ALA A 647 -14.75 -27.13 3.08
C ALA A 647 -15.71 -27.56 1.96
N VAL A 648 -16.56 -26.64 1.52
CA VAL A 648 -17.50 -26.83 0.42
C VAL A 648 -17.29 -25.71 -0.60
N ARG A 649 -17.16 -26.07 -1.88
CA ARG A 649 -17.14 -25.12 -3.01
C ARG A 649 -18.48 -25.16 -3.72
N GLY A 650 -19.18 -24.04 -3.73
CA GLY A 650 -20.33 -23.80 -4.59
C GLY A 650 -19.86 -23.26 -5.94
N VAL A 651 -20.48 -23.73 -7.03
CA VAL A 651 -20.25 -23.25 -8.39
C VAL A 651 -21.60 -23.07 -9.10
N ARG A 652 -21.76 -21.97 -9.83
CA ARG A 652 -22.82 -21.82 -10.83
C ARG A 652 -22.19 -21.44 -12.17
N VAL A 653 -22.37 -22.27 -13.19
CA VAL A 653 -21.86 -22.01 -14.54
C VAL A 653 -22.93 -21.30 -15.35
N SER A 654 -22.62 -20.09 -15.83
CA SER A 654 -23.54 -19.30 -16.65
C SER A 654 -23.71 -19.91 -18.06
N PRO A 655 -24.93 -19.88 -18.65
CA PRO A 655 -25.20 -20.53 -19.94
C PRO A 655 -24.46 -19.88 -21.13
N ASP A 656 -23.96 -18.66 -20.98
CA ASP A 656 -23.16 -17.97 -22.00
C ASP A 656 -21.65 -18.25 -21.90
N ALA A 657 -21.17 -18.93 -20.85
CA ALA A 657 -19.74 -19.22 -20.65
C ALA A 657 -19.11 -19.97 -21.86
N ALA A 658 -19.85 -20.92 -22.45
CA ALA A 658 -19.42 -21.63 -23.66
C ALA A 658 -19.18 -20.69 -24.86
N LYS A 659 -20.07 -19.72 -25.06
CA LYS A 659 -19.96 -18.72 -26.15
C LYS A 659 -18.77 -17.79 -25.93
N VAL A 660 -18.47 -17.44 -24.67
CA VAL A 660 -17.30 -16.61 -24.32
C VAL A 660 -16.00 -17.33 -24.69
N VAL A 661 -15.90 -18.64 -24.44
CA VAL A 661 -14.72 -19.45 -24.82
C VAL A 661 -14.55 -19.55 -26.35
N GLU A 662 -15.63 -19.70 -27.11
CA GLU A 662 -15.56 -19.66 -28.59
C GLU A 662 -15.21 -18.25 -29.12
N SER A 663 -15.69 -17.18 -28.48
CA SER A 663 -15.34 -15.80 -28.87
C SER A 663 -13.87 -15.45 -28.59
N LYS A 664 -13.31 -15.83 -27.42
CA LYS A 664 -11.90 -15.59 -27.08
C LYS A 664 -10.94 -16.41 -27.96
N SER A 665 -11.37 -17.58 -28.46
CA SER A 665 -10.56 -18.42 -29.37
C SER A 665 -10.66 -18.02 -30.85
N THR A 666 -11.67 -17.25 -31.25
CA THR A 666 -11.79 -16.70 -32.62
C THR A 666 -11.20 -15.28 -32.77
N ALA A 667 -10.96 -14.55 -31.68
CA ALA A 667 -10.46 -13.17 -31.70
C ALA A 667 -8.93 -12.99 -31.85
N LYS A 668 -8.13 -14.06 -32.07
CA LYS A 668 -6.67 -13.98 -32.29
C LYS A 668 -6.14 -14.98 -33.32
N VAL A 669 -6.53 -14.83 -34.60
CA VAL A 669 -5.80 -15.44 -35.74
C VAL A 669 -5.74 -14.46 -36.92
N ASP A 670 -4.81 -13.50 -36.87
CA ASP A 670 -4.21 -12.97 -38.10
C ASP A 670 -3.06 -13.89 -38.51
N SER A 671 -2.98 -14.24 -39.80
CA SER A 671 -1.99 -15.19 -40.30
C SER A 671 -1.23 -14.65 -41.53
N PRO A 672 0.11 -14.73 -41.55
CA PRO A 672 0.89 -14.30 -42.71
C PRO A 672 0.76 -15.27 -43.89
N GLY A 673 0.83 -14.73 -45.10
CA GLY A 673 0.57 -15.45 -46.35
C GLY A 673 1.58 -16.55 -46.74
N PRO A 674 1.25 -17.38 -47.74
CA PRO A 674 1.84 -18.72 -47.91
C PRO A 674 3.11 -18.77 -48.79
N LYS A 675 3.93 -19.81 -48.56
CA LYS A 675 4.91 -20.36 -49.52
C LYS A 675 4.87 -21.91 -49.52
N PRO A 676 5.32 -22.57 -50.61
CA PRO A 676 4.71 -23.83 -51.04
C PRO A 676 5.36 -25.11 -50.48
N THR A 677 4.61 -26.21 -50.62
CA THR A 677 5.03 -27.58 -50.31
C THR A 677 5.87 -28.20 -51.43
N THR A 678 7.07 -28.69 -51.12
CA THR A 678 7.82 -29.62 -51.98
C THR A 678 8.55 -30.70 -51.17
N THR A 679 8.05 -31.94 -51.29
CA THR A 679 8.81 -33.22 -51.29
C THR A 679 10.01 -33.38 -50.34
N GLY A 680 9.87 -34.26 -49.35
CA GLY A 680 11.03 -34.80 -48.61
C GLY A 680 11.90 -35.72 -49.49
N LEU A 681 13.23 -35.66 -49.28
CA LEU A 681 14.23 -36.44 -50.05
C LEU A 681 15.22 -37.21 -49.18
N GLY A 682 15.13 -37.11 -47.84
CA GLY A 682 16.10 -37.70 -46.91
C GLY A 682 15.97 -39.22 -46.74
N ASP A 683 14.73 -39.72 -46.54
CA ASP A 683 14.44 -41.14 -46.32
C ASP A 683 14.76 -42.06 -47.51
N ALA A 684 15.08 -41.48 -48.67
CA ALA A 684 15.46 -42.20 -49.89
C ALA A 684 16.98 -42.45 -50.03
N LEU A 685 17.83 -41.87 -49.17
CA LEU A 685 19.29 -41.82 -49.36
C LEU A 685 20.13 -42.61 -48.34
N PHE A 686 19.65 -42.80 -47.11
CA PHE A 686 20.40 -43.50 -46.04
C PHE A 686 19.54 -44.52 -45.30
N GLY A 687 19.15 -45.58 -46.00
CA GLY A 687 18.27 -46.62 -45.46
C GLY A 687 18.95 -47.58 -44.48
N ALA A 688 18.65 -47.43 -43.18
CA ALA A 688 18.86 -48.48 -42.19
C ALA A 688 17.82 -48.38 -41.04
N ARG A 689 16.88 -49.35 -40.99
CA ARG A 689 16.16 -49.68 -39.74
C ARG A 689 16.95 -50.77 -39.00
N PRO A 690 16.81 -50.84 -37.68
CA PRO A 690 16.19 -52.04 -37.15
C PRO A 690 15.06 -51.72 -36.15
N ALA A 691 14.01 -52.54 -36.18
CA ALA A 691 13.08 -52.69 -35.07
C ALA A 691 13.37 -54.02 -34.39
N THR A 692 13.38 -54.05 -33.06
CA THR A 692 13.48 -55.28 -32.26
C THR A 692 12.14 -55.61 -31.62
N ALA A 693 11.63 -56.81 -31.94
CA ALA A 693 10.51 -57.46 -31.29
C ALA A 693 11.02 -58.79 -30.68
N PRO A 694 10.30 -59.44 -29.75
CA PRO A 694 10.92 -60.28 -28.73
C PRO A 694 11.43 -61.64 -29.20
N SER A 695 12.34 -62.22 -28.41
CA SER A 695 13.10 -63.43 -28.70
C SER A 695 12.47 -64.72 -28.17
N SER A 696 12.47 -65.77 -29.00
CA SER A 696 12.64 -67.17 -28.56
C SER A 696 13.33 -67.99 -29.67
N ASN A 697 13.90 -69.14 -29.34
CA ASN A 697 15.09 -69.68 -30.02
C ASN A 697 14.81 -70.70 -31.16
N PRO A 698 15.73 -70.88 -32.14
CA PRO A 698 15.47 -71.63 -33.36
C PRO A 698 15.93 -73.10 -33.33
N PHE A 699 15.14 -74.01 -33.93
CA PHE A 699 15.60 -75.33 -34.40
C PHE A 699 14.78 -75.83 -35.61
N ALA A 700 15.49 -76.37 -36.61
CA ALA A 700 15.04 -77.15 -37.78
C ALA A 700 14.21 -76.46 -38.92
N PRO A 701 14.27 -76.95 -40.20
CA PRO A 701 13.98 -76.11 -41.38
C PRO A 701 13.20 -76.74 -42.58
N LYS A 702 12.84 -75.89 -43.58
CA LYS A 702 12.28 -76.22 -44.92
C LYS A 702 10.82 -76.76 -44.88
N THR A 703 10.00 -76.81 -45.95
CA THR A 703 10.17 -76.71 -47.43
C THR A 703 9.16 -75.72 -48.08
N ALA A 704 8.84 -75.83 -49.39
CA ALA A 704 8.14 -74.79 -50.19
C ALA A 704 7.09 -75.33 -51.19
N SER A 705 6.38 -74.41 -51.88
CA SER A 705 5.75 -74.48 -53.23
C SER A 705 4.20 -74.50 -53.38
N ALA A 706 3.70 -73.73 -54.39
CA ALA A 706 2.40 -73.82 -55.13
C ALA A 706 1.07 -73.65 -54.33
N SER A 707 -0.13 -73.32 -54.87
CA SER A 707 -0.70 -72.70 -56.12
C SER A 707 -2.25 -72.56 -55.93
N THR A 708 -3.18 -71.96 -56.73
CA THR A 708 -3.24 -71.28 -58.06
C THR A 708 -4.49 -70.35 -58.15
N ASN A 709 -4.60 -69.50 -59.20
CA ASN A 709 -5.84 -68.83 -59.68
C ASN A 709 -6.58 -69.72 -60.74
N PRO A 710 -7.66 -69.33 -61.50
CA PRO A 710 -8.51 -68.11 -61.54
C PRO A 710 -10.05 -68.35 -61.63
N PHE A 711 -10.89 -67.29 -61.76
CA PHE A 711 -11.98 -67.07 -62.78
C PHE A 711 -12.89 -65.84 -62.42
N ALA A 712 -13.66 -65.29 -63.38
CA ALA A 712 -14.55 -64.10 -63.27
C ALA A 712 -15.90 -64.32 -64.04
N PRO A 713 -16.97 -63.46 -63.97
CA PRO A 713 -17.05 -62.13 -64.64
C PRO A 713 -18.01 -61.06 -63.99
N LYS A 714 -18.42 -60.00 -64.73
CA LYS A 714 -19.36 -58.87 -64.37
C LYS A 714 -20.77 -58.99 -65.02
N PRO A 715 -21.79 -58.15 -64.66
CA PRO A 715 -22.14 -56.94 -65.48
C PRO A 715 -22.88 -55.73 -64.76
N ALA A 716 -23.12 -54.63 -65.50
CA ALA A 716 -24.18 -53.55 -65.52
C ALA A 716 -25.07 -53.18 -64.28
N ALA A 717 -25.79 -52.03 -64.14
CA ALA A 717 -25.89 -50.63 -64.69
C ALA A 717 -27.06 -49.89 -63.92
N GLY A 718 -27.48 -48.60 -64.05
CA GLY A 718 -27.06 -47.37 -64.76
C GLY A 718 -28.18 -46.27 -64.84
N THR A 719 -27.84 -44.97 -65.03
CA THR A 719 -28.70 -43.75 -65.28
C THR A 719 -29.56 -43.17 -64.13
N GLY A 720 -29.86 -41.84 -64.01
CA GLY A 720 -29.50 -40.65 -64.84
C GLY A 720 -29.87 -39.26 -64.22
N HIS A 721 -29.59 -38.14 -64.92
CA HIS A 721 -29.87 -36.72 -64.56
C HIS A 721 -30.83 -36.04 -65.58
N PRO A 722 -31.37 -34.79 -65.40
CA PRO A 722 -30.67 -33.57 -65.91
C PRO A 722 -31.05 -32.15 -65.32
N ILE A 723 -30.12 -31.16 -65.49
CA ILE A 723 -30.34 -29.70 -65.74
C ILE A 723 -30.96 -28.83 -64.59
N GLY A 724 -30.62 -27.54 -64.39
CA GLY A 724 -29.86 -26.57 -65.22
C GLY A 724 -29.19 -25.41 -64.43
N SER A 725 -28.88 -24.29 -65.10
CA SER A 725 -27.88 -23.28 -64.69
C SER A 725 -28.37 -21.82 -64.61
N THR A 726 -27.68 -20.96 -63.83
CA THR A 726 -27.17 -19.59 -64.16
C THR A 726 -26.88 -18.70 -62.93
N GLN A 727 -26.05 -17.67 -63.13
CA GLN A 727 -25.77 -16.49 -62.28
C GLN A 727 -26.33 -15.23 -63.02
N PRO A 728 -26.55 -14.02 -62.42
CA PRO A 728 -25.64 -13.33 -61.48
C PRO A 728 -26.30 -12.44 -60.39
N ALA A 729 -25.51 -11.54 -59.79
CA ALA A 729 -25.81 -10.74 -58.59
C ALA A 729 -26.68 -9.48 -58.81
N LYS A 730 -27.32 -9.01 -57.73
CA LYS A 730 -27.20 -7.64 -57.20
C LYS A 730 -27.76 -7.49 -55.78
N ASP A 731 -27.47 -6.34 -55.18
CA ASP A 731 -27.76 -5.96 -53.80
C ASP A 731 -29.25 -5.80 -53.48
N LEU A 732 -29.65 -6.07 -52.23
CA LEU A 732 -30.15 -5.05 -51.30
C LEU A 732 -30.35 -5.63 -49.89
N THR A 733 -30.47 -4.73 -48.90
CA THR A 733 -30.70 -5.04 -47.48
C THR A 733 -32.15 -5.49 -47.17
N GLU A 734 -32.42 -5.82 -45.91
CA GLU A 734 -33.76 -6.16 -45.35
C GLU A 734 -34.30 -7.58 -45.59
N THR A 735 -33.58 -8.63 -45.17
CA THR A 735 -34.22 -9.90 -44.73
C THR A 735 -33.40 -10.73 -43.73
N ALA A 736 -32.70 -10.08 -42.80
CA ALA A 736 -31.76 -10.74 -41.87
C ALA A 736 -32.38 -11.30 -40.57
N VAL A 737 -33.69 -11.15 -40.34
CA VAL A 737 -34.32 -11.47 -39.04
C VAL A 737 -34.97 -12.87 -39.00
N ILE A 738 -35.44 -13.38 -40.14
CA ILE A 738 -36.27 -14.62 -40.20
C ILE A 738 -35.46 -15.84 -40.66
N LYS A 739 -34.16 -15.90 -40.30
CA LYS A 739 -33.29 -17.05 -40.66
C LYS A 739 -32.27 -17.47 -39.61
N ALA A 740 -32.31 -16.88 -38.41
CA ALA A 740 -31.52 -17.32 -37.26
C ALA A 740 -32.16 -18.52 -36.53
N GLU A 741 -33.49 -18.51 -36.38
CA GLU A 741 -34.23 -19.48 -35.55
C GLU A 741 -34.22 -20.91 -36.14
N ALA A 742 -34.18 -21.05 -37.46
CA ALA A 742 -34.21 -22.35 -38.14
C ALA A 742 -32.90 -23.16 -38.09
N ALA A 743 -31.80 -22.58 -37.59
CA ALA A 743 -30.51 -23.27 -37.50
C ALA A 743 -30.30 -24.01 -36.16
N VAL A 744 -31.08 -23.68 -35.13
CA VAL A 744 -30.85 -24.14 -33.74
C VAL A 744 -31.36 -25.56 -33.49
N GLU A 745 -32.38 -26.03 -34.22
CA GLU A 745 -32.91 -27.39 -34.04
C GLU A 745 -32.05 -28.49 -34.70
N ALA A 746 -31.28 -28.16 -35.74
CA ALA A 746 -30.54 -29.14 -36.55
C ALA A 746 -29.27 -29.71 -35.89
N ALA A 747 -28.89 -29.22 -34.70
CA ALA A 747 -27.64 -29.61 -34.02
C ALA A 747 -27.80 -30.76 -33.01
N LYS A 748 -29.01 -31.34 -32.84
CA LYS A 748 -29.29 -32.35 -31.80
C LYS A 748 -29.00 -33.80 -32.20
N ASP A 749 -28.88 -34.13 -33.49
CA ASP A 749 -28.73 -35.51 -33.99
C ASP A 749 -27.34 -35.79 -34.60
N LEU A 750 -26.32 -35.88 -33.74
CA LEU A 750 -24.99 -36.41 -34.09
C LEU A 750 -24.60 -37.58 -33.16
N PRO A 751 -24.16 -38.73 -33.68
CA PRO A 751 -23.83 -39.89 -32.86
C PRO A 751 -22.52 -39.70 -32.07
N LYS A 752 -22.50 -40.27 -30.86
CA LYS A 752 -21.40 -40.14 -29.89
C LYS A 752 -20.06 -40.62 -30.45
N SER A 753 -18.99 -39.88 -30.18
CA SER A 753 -17.64 -40.20 -30.65
C SER A 753 -17.02 -41.40 -29.91
N PHE A 754 -16.08 -42.08 -30.57
CA PHE A 754 -15.44 -43.32 -30.10
C PHE A 754 -14.77 -43.20 -28.71
N ALA A 755 -14.41 -41.99 -28.29
CA ALA A 755 -13.88 -41.73 -26.96
C ALA A 755 -14.93 -41.96 -25.85
N GLN A 756 -16.21 -41.62 -26.07
CA GLN A 756 -17.27 -41.82 -25.07
C GLN A 756 -17.63 -43.31 -24.87
N THR A 757 -17.42 -44.16 -25.88
CA THR A 757 -17.60 -45.61 -25.76
C THR A 757 -16.50 -46.31 -24.94
N LEU A 758 -15.29 -45.74 -24.88
CA LEU A 758 -14.18 -46.30 -24.10
C LEU A 758 -14.32 -46.05 -22.59
N SER A 759 -15.08 -45.03 -22.18
CA SER A 759 -15.33 -44.69 -20.76
C SER A 759 -16.18 -45.71 -19.98
N LEU A 760 -16.72 -46.76 -20.62
CA LEU A 760 -17.63 -47.73 -19.98
C LEU A 760 -16.94 -48.81 -19.12
N ASN A 761 -15.62 -49.01 -19.24
CA ASN A 761 -14.92 -50.16 -18.66
C ASN A 761 -13.96 -49.86 -17.48
N ASN A 762 -14.04 -48.68 -16.85
CA ASN A 762 -13.27 -48.42 -15.61
C ASN A 762 -14.05 -48.80 -14.34
N THR A 763 -14.23 -50.11 -14.12
CA THR A 763 -14.99 -50.66 -12.99
C THR A 763 -14.17 -50.75 -11.70
N GLN A 764 -13.74 -49.62 -11.12
CA GLN A 764 -13.20 -49.62 -9.75
C GLN A 764 -13.30 -48.29 -8.95
N ALA A 765 -14.51 -47.73 -8.88
CA ALA A 765 -14.96 -46.98 -7.71
C ALA A 765 -16.48 -47.18 -7.57
N THR A 766 -16.95 -47.47 -6.35
CA THR A 766 -18.37 -47.78 -6.08
C THR A 766 -19.29 -46.60 -6.38
N GLN A 767 -20.53 -46.90 -6.77
CA GLN A 767 -21.61 -45.91 -6.81
C GLN A 767 -21.77 -45.28 -5.42
N ALA A 768 -21.41 -44.02 -5.28
CA ALA A 768 -22.00 -43.18 -4.25
C ALA A 768 -23.46 -42.93 -4.68
N VAL A 769 -24.38 -43.74 -4.16
CA VAL A 769 -25.81 -43.50 -4.30
C VAL A 769 -26.11 -42.22 -3.52
N TYR A 770 -26.24 -41.10 -4.22
CA TYR A 770 -26.88 -39.93 -3.67
C TYR A 770 -28.34 -40.33 -3.34
N GLY A 771 -28.62 -40.49 -2.05
CA GLY A 771 -30.00 -40.53 -1.57
C GLY A 771 -30.69 -39.19 -1.84
N PRO A 772 -32.00 -39.08 -1.56
CA PRO A 772 -32.66 -37.78 -1.55
C PRO A 772 -31.85 -36.82 -0.64
N PRO A 773 -31.63 -35.56 -1.04
CA PRO A 773 -30.80 -34.63 -0.29
C PRO A 773 -31.35 -34.47 1.13
N GLU A 774 -30.45 -34.45 2.12
CA GLU A 774 -30.86 -34.30 3.52
C GLU A 774 -31.35 -32.85 3.71
N PRO A 775 -32.62 -32.63 4.11
CA PRO A 775 -33.14 -31.29 4.33
C PRO A 775 -32.43 -30.65 5.52
N TRP A 776 -32.29 -29.32 5.47
CA TRP A 776 -31.72 -28.57 6.59
C TRP A 776 -32.69 -28.58 7.79
N PRO A 777 -32.17 -28.66 9.03
CA PRO A 777 -33.00 -28.46 10.22
C PRO A 777 -33.65 -27.08 10.24
N GLU A 778 -34.83 -26.99 10.86
CA GLU A 778 -35.48 -25.72 11.19
C GLU A 778 -34.55 -24.85 12.06
N GLU A 779 -34.69 -23.53 11.95
CA GLU A 779 -33.68 -22.58 12.45
C GLU A 779 -33.33 -22.72 13.94
N ASP A 780 -34.30 -23.05 14.78
CA ASP A 780 -34.13 -23.24 16.22
C ASP A 780 -33.28 -24.48 16.59
N ASN A 781 -33.10 -25.41 15.64
CA ASN A 781 -32.30 -26.63 15.80
C ASN A 781 -30.86 -26.48 15.27
N LEU A 782 -30.49 -25.30 14.74
CA LEU A 782 -29.13 -25.02 14.30
C LEU A 782 -28.24 -24.53 15.46
N PRO A 783 -26.94 -24.87 15.48
CA PRO A 783 -26.01 -24.35 16.49
C PRO A 783 -25.85 -22.83 16.36
N LYS A 784 -25.70 -22.14 17.51
CA LYS A 784 -25.44 -20.69 17.58
C LYS A 784 -24.27 -20.31 16.66
N ALA A 785 -24.57 -19.48 15.67
CA ALA A 785 -23.60 -18.93 14.73
C ALA A 785 -22.62 -17.99 15.44
N TYR A 786 -21.43 -17.86 14.85
CA TYR A 786 -20.48 -16.80 15.24
C TYR A 786 -21.00 -15.42 14.78
N PRO A 787 -20.53 -14.30 15.38
CA PRO A 787 -20.77 -12.96 14.87
C PRO A 787 -20.37 -12.84 13.38
N VAL A 788 -20.98 -11.89 12.68
CA VAL A 788 -20.62 -11.56 11.29
C VAL A 788 -19.58 -10.46 11.28
N ASN A 789 -18.38 -10.78 10.80
CA ASN A 789 -17.35 -9.80 10.47
C ASN A 789 -17.14 -9.86 8.94
N TRP A 790 -17.22 -8.73 8.25
CA TRP A 790 -16.99 -8.65 6.81
C TRP A 790 -15.49 -8.59 6.51
N LEU A 791 -15.12 -8.90 5.27
CA LEU A 791 -13.72 -8.85 4.81
C LEU A 791 -13.59 -7.60 3.93
N ALA A 792 -13.30 -6.47 4.55
CA ALA A 792 -13.39 -5.14 3.93
C ALA A 792 -12.12 -4.76 3.13
N ASP A 793 -10.94 -5.14 3.63
CA ASP A 793 -9.66 -4.76 3.05
C ASP A 793 -8.92 -5.99 2.50
N ALA A 794 -8.34 -5.82 1.31
CA ALA A 794 -7.73 -6.87 0.51
C ALA A 794 -6.41 -6.38 -0.11
N GLU A 795 -5.31 -6.54 0.62
CA GLU A 795 -3.97 -6.04 0.23
C GLU A 795 -3.04 -7.18 -0.18
N TYR A 796 -2.02 -6.90 -0.99
CA TYR A 796 -1.00 -7.89 -1.35
C TYR A 796 0.06 -8.00 -0.24
N GLU A 797 0.48 -9.22 0.10
CA GLU A 797 1.52 -9.45 1.11
C GLU A 797 2.85 -8.83 0.68
N THR A 798 3.21 -7.70 1.30
CA THR A 798 4.52 -7.07 1.28
C THR A 798 5.48 -7.77 2.23
N LEU A 799 6.73 -7.96 1.80
CA LEU A 799 7.79 -8.55 2.61
C LEU A 799 9.04 -7.66 2.61
N ASP A 800 9.57 -7.42 3.82
CA ASP A 800 10.83 -6.73 4.03
C ASP A 800 12.03 -7.55 3.51
N PRO A 801 13.12 -6.90 3.07
CA PRO A 801 14.33 -7.61 2.63
C PRO A 801 15.04 -8.27 3.82
N ILE A 802 15.06 -9.61 3.83
CA ILE A 802 15.74 -10.42 4.88
C ILE A 802 17.20 -9.94 5.03
N PRO A 803 17.64 -9.54 6.24
CA PRO A 803 18.96 -8.98 6.45
C PRO A 803 20.06 -9.98 6.09
N THR A 804 20.91 -9.61 5.13
CA THR A 804 22.02 -10.47 4.68
C THR A 804 22.97 -10.78 5.85
N PRO A 805 23.27 -12.05 6.17
CA PRO A 805 24.15 -12.39 7.28
C PRO A 805 25.56 -11.84 7.00
N ARG A 806 25.99 -10.88 7.83
CA ARG A 806 27.31 -10.24 7.70
C ARG A 806 28.41 -11.26 8.00
N LEU A 807 29.19 -11.61 6.98
CA LEU A 807 30.44 -12.35 7.17
C LEU A 807 31.38 -11.55 8.10
N PRO A 808 31.94 -12.16 9.16
CA PRO A 808 32.78 -11.44 10.12
C PRO A 808 34.13 -11.05 9.48
N THR A 809 34.35 -9.74 9.30
CA THR A 809 35.60 -9.20 8.76
C THR A 809 36.75 -9.44 9.74
N ALA A 810 37.76 -10.22 9.34
CA ALA A 810 38.89 -10.54 10.19
C ALA A 810 39.93 -9.40 10.25
N SER A 811 40.05 -8.71 11.39
CA SER A 811 41.09 -7.69 11.59
C SER A 811 41.50 -7.43 13.06
N THR A 812 42.21 -8.37 13.68
CA THR A 812 43.16 -8.05 14.77
C THR A 812 44.30 -9.07 14.84
N SER A 813 45.46 -8.62 15.32
CA SER A 813 46.70 -9.39 15.37
C SER A 813 46.93 -10.12 16.70
N MET A 814 47.90 -11.04 16.69
CA MET A 814 48.32 -11.93 17.78
C MET A 814 48.64 -11.23 19.11
N GLU A 815 48.37 -11.91 20.25
CA GLU A 815 49.43 -12.50 21.11
C GLU A 815 48.92 -13.53 22.16
N VAL A 816 49.29 -14.80 21.94
CA VAL A 816 49.86 -15.80 22.89
C VAL A 816 49.13 -16.23 24.21
N ASP A 817 48.77 -17.53 24.20
CA ASP A 817 48.76 -18.57 25.28
C ASP A 817 47.63 -18.85 26.32
N SER A 818 47.26 -20.14 26.30
CA SER A 818 46.95 -21.07 27.42
C SER A 818 45.65 -20.94 28.25
N ALA A 819 44.66 -21.83 28.01
CA ALA A 819 44.55 -23.15 28.71
C ALA A 819 43.21 -23.90 28.50
N SER A 820 43.26 -25.24 28.57
CA SER A 820 42.18 -26.21 28.88
C SER A 820 40.76 -26.01 28.30
N GLY A 821 40.39 -26.84 27.31
CA GLY A 821 39.02 -26.91 26.77
C GLY A 821 38.04 -27.77 27.61
N GLY A 822 36.76 -27.69 27.25
CA GLY A 822 35.66 -28.42 27.86
C GLY A 822 34.39 -28.38 27.00
N GLY A 823 34.39 -29.08 25.87
CA GLY A 823 33.24 -29.16 24.96
C GLY A 823 32.11 -30.05 25.49
N GLY A 824 30.87 -29.81 25.04
CA GLY A 824 29.71 -30.63 25.39
C GLY A 824 28.40 -29.86 25.69
N LYS A 825 28.10 -28.79 24.93
CA LYS A 825 26.77 -28.14 24.96
C LYS A 825 26.30 -27.66 23.59
N GLU A 826 27.18 -27.01 22.85
CA GLU A 826 26.90 -26.37 21.56
C GLU A 826 26.31 -27.35 20.52
N ASP A 827 26.77 -28.61 20.49
CA ASP A 827 26.25 -29.66 19.61
C ASP A 827 24.74 -29.92 19.76
N LYS A 828 24.15 -29.64 20.93
CA LYS A 828 22.70 -29.83 21.16
C LYS A 828 21.88 -28.66 20.64
N GLU A 829 22.38 -27.44 20.82
CA GLU A 829 21.74 -26.21 20.31
C GLU A 829 21.78 -26.18 18.77
N ILE A 830 22.87 -26.67 18.17
CA ILE A 830 22.99 -26.87 16.71
C ILE A 830 21.93 -27.85 16.19
N PHE A 831 21.66 -28.96 16.89
CA PHE A 831 20.62 -29.92 16.46
C PHE A 831 19.21 -29.32 16.54
N GLU A 832 18.87 -28.64 17.63
CA GLU A 832 17.55 -28.02 17.84
C GLU A 832 17.30 -26.87 16.84
N SER A 833 18.33 -26.09 16.48
CA SER A 833 18.24 -25.02 15.46
C SER A 833 17.78 -25.49 14.06
N SER A 834 17.99 -26.76 13.73
CA SER A 834 17.64 -27.30 12.40
C SER A 834 16.13 -27.44 12.18
N MET A 835 15.36 -27.64 13.27
CA MET A 835 13.96 -28.05 13.20
C MET A 835 12.99 -26.86 13.05
N ASP A 836 13.35 -25.70 13.59
CA ASP A 836 12.45 -24.54 13.71
C ASP A 836 12.57 -23.50 12.57
N SER A 837 13.44 -23.73 11.58
CA SER A 837 13.58 -22.89 10.37
C SER A 837 12.31 -22.77 9.49
N VAL A 838 11.24 -23.47 9.86
CA VAL A 838 9.91 -23.45 9.24
C VAL A 838 8.95 -22.63 10.08
N PHE A 839 8.88 -22.91 11.39
CA PHE A 839 8.10 -22.15 12.34
C PHE A 839 8.57 -20.70 12.42
N GLN A 840 9.89 -20.45 12.39
CA GLN A 840 10.44 -19.10 12.31
C GLN A 840 9.91 -18.35 11.07
N LYS A 841 9.90 -18.97 9.88
CA LYS A 841 9.34 -18.34 8.66
C LYS A 841 7.83 -18.10 8.73
N PHE A 842 7.10 -18.95 9.45
CA PHE A 842 5.69 -18.72 9.76
C PHE A 842 5.53 -17.53 10.70
N ALA A 843 6.29 -17.49 11.79
CA ALA A 843 6.26 -16.43 12.79
C ALA A 843 6.73 -15.07 12.25
N ASP A 844 7.75 -15.04 11.38
CA ASP A 844 8.25 -13.83 10.72
C ASP A 844 7.15 -13.22 9.82
N ARG A 845 6.55 -14.02 8.92
CA ARG A 845 5.48 -13.53 8.00
C ARG A 845 4.17 -13.19 8.70
N VAL A 846 3.83 -13.88 9.79
CA VAL A 846 2.66 -13.51 10.61
C VAL A 846 2.98 -12.30 11.49
N GLY A 847 4.21 -12.14 11.95
CA GLY A 847 4.67 -10.99 12.73
C GLY A 847 4.76 -9.69 11.94
N GLN A 848 5.06 -9.75 10.64
CA GLN A 848 4.99 -8.61 9.72
C GLN A 848 3.55 -8.10 9.54
N ASN A 849 2.56 -8.99 9.54
CA ASN A 849 1.14 -8.67 9.28
C ASN A 849 0.22 -9.35 10.32
N PRO A 850 0.21 -8.91 11.58
CA PRO A 850 -0.43 -9.66 12.68
C PRO A 850 -1.96 -9.69 12.59
N GLU A 851 -2.59 -8.65 12.02
CA GLU A 851 -4.04 -8.55 11.89
C GLU A 851 -4.61 -9.31 10.67
N GLN A 852 -3.76 -9.97 9.87
CA GLN A 852 -4.22 -10.76 8.72
C GLN A 852 -5.11 -11.94 9.20
N CYS A 853 -6.36 -12.04 8.73
CA CYS A 853 -7.24 -13.17 9.02
C CYS A 853 -7.13 -14.28 7.95
N ILE A 854 -6.91 -13.89 6.70
CA ILE A 854 -6.95 -14.79 5.53
C ILE A 854 -5.75 -14.53 4.62
N ARG A 855 -5.25 -15.61 4.00
CA ARG A 855 -4.27 -15.58 2.91
C ARG A 855 -4.87 -16.32 1.71
N TYR A 856 -5.01 -15.67 0.57
CA TYR A 856 -5.63 -16.20 -0.64
C TYR A 856 -4.66 -16.20 -1.82
N GLU A 857 -4.44 -17.37 -2.44
CA GLU A 857 -3.64 -17.52 -3.67
C GLU A 857 -4.04 -18.80 -4.43
N TYR A 858 -4.82 -18.67 -5.51
CA TYR A 858 -5.20 -19.83 -6.33
C TYR A 858 -4.00 -20.42 -7.09
N GLY A 859 -3.55 -21.60 -6.64
CA GLY A 859 -2.37 -22.30 -7.14
C GLY A 859 -1.09 -22.04 -6.33
N GLY A 860 -1.20 -21.33 -5.21
CA GLY A 860 -0.07 -20.91 -4.37
C GLY A 860 0.58 -21.99 -3.49
N GLN A 861 1.45 -21.54 -2.59
CA GLN A 861 2.02 -22.38 -1.53
C GLN A 861 1.51 -21.96 -0.14
N PRO A 862 0.92 -22.88 0.66
CA PRO A 862 0.47 -22.55 2.01
C PRO A 862 1.66 -22.33 2.96
N LEU A 863 1.49 -21.40 3.90
CA LEU A 863 2.49 -21.09 4.93
C LEU A 863 2.38 -22.12 6.06
N LEU A 864 3.27 -23.12 6.06
CA LEU A 864 3.23 -24.25 6.99
C LEU A 864 3.82 -23.89 8.36
N TYR A 865 3.15 -24.31 9.43
CA TYR A 865 3.62 -24.21 10.82
C TYR A 865 4.77 -25.20 11.09
N SER A 866 4.60 -26.46 10.65
CA SER A 866 5.57 -27.55 10.85
C SER A 866 5.55 -28.51 9.66
N LYS A 867 6.71 -29.08 9.32
CA LYS A 867 6.88 -30.16 8.32
C LYS A 867 6.55 -31.55 8.88
N ASN A 868 6.57 -31.71 10.21
CA ASN A 868 6.48 -33.01 10.87
C ASN A 868 5.04 -33.46 11.14
N ASP A 869 4.10 -32.51 11.20
CA ASP A 869 2.66 -32.77 11.30
C ASP A 869 2.12 -33.49 10.04
N THR A 870 1.03 -34.22 10.22
CA THR A 870 0.23 -34.92 9.20
C THR A 870 0.00 -34.12 7.92
N VAL A 871 -0.33 -32.83 8.02
CA VAL A 871 -0.52 -31.94 6.88
C VAL A 871 0.83 -31.52 6.28
N GLY A 872 1.80 -31.15 7.11
CA GLY A 872 3.15 -30.78 6.68
C GLY A 872 3.84 -31.89 5.88
N ALA A 873 3.73 -33.14 6.32
CA ALA A 873 4.32 -34.31 5.67
C ALA A 873 3.65 -34.69 4.34
N LEU A 874 2.43 -34.21 4.06
CA LEU A 874 1.77 -34.34 2.75
C LEU A 874 2.21 -33.23 1.79
N LEU A 875 2.45 -32.02 2.30
CA LEU A 875 2.68 -30.83 1.48
C LEU A 875 4.17 -30.51 1.27
N HIS A 876 5.08 -31.07 2.08
CA HIS A 876 6.52 -30.86 1.92
C HIS A 876 7.10 -31.68 0.76
N THR A 877 7.65 -30.97 -0.25
CA THR A 877 8.52 -31.55 -1.27
C THR A 877 9.94 -31.00 -1.12
N SER A 878 10.91 -31.86 -0.78
CA SER A 878 12.33 -31.46 -0.80
C SER A 878 12.79 -31.16 -2.23
N PRO A 879 13.53 -30.06 -2.48
CA PRO A 879 14.42 -30.01 -3.64
C PRO A 879 15.46 -31.12 -3.49
N ALA A 880 15.75 -31.83 -4.58
CA ALA A 880 16.58 -33.04 -4.53
C ALA A 880 18.07 -32.70 -4.61
N GLU A 881 18.82 -33.06 -3.56
CA GLU A 881 20.22 -33.45 -3.73
C GLU A 881 20.30 -34.75 -4.53
N GLU A 882 21.43 -34.99 -5.20
CA GLU A 882 21.56 -36.13 -6.11
C GLU A 882 21.64 -37.50 -5.39
N ASN A 883 21.16 -38.54 -6.07
CA ASN A 883 21.50 -39.95 -5.82
C ASN A 883 20.96 -40.68 -4.56
N VAL A 884 19.71 -40.46 -4.14
CA VAL A 884 18.96 -41.44 -3.31
C VAL A 884 17.56 -41.75 -3.89
N LYS A 885 17.21 -43.04 -4.01
CA LYS A 885 15.85 -43.48 -4.39
C LYS A 885 14.88 -43.37 -3.20
N VAL A 886 14.27 -42.21 -3.01
CA VAL A 886 13.22 -41.97 -2.01
C VAL A 886 11.83 -42.04 -2.66
N LYS A 887 10.80 -42.48 -1.92
CA LYS A 887 9.40 -42.51 -2.39
C LYS A 887 8.87 -41.08 -2.50
N ALA A 888 8.17 -40.78 -3.58
CA ALA A 888 7.58 -39.45 -3.81
C ALA A 888 6.58 -39.04 -2.70
N GLY A 889 6.69 -37.79 -2.24
CA GLY A 889 5.67 -37.15 -1.41
C GLY A 889 4.34 -37.04 -2.16
N LYS A 890 3.23 -37.13 -1.42
CA LYS A 890 1.87 -37.05 -1.98
C LYS A 890 1.25 -35.69 -1.65
N GLY A 891 1.32 -34.76 -2.59
CA GLY A 891 0.54 -33.52 -2.55
C GLY A 891 -0.98 -33.77 -2.51
N PHE A 892 -1.75 -32.69 -2.44
CA PHE A 892 -3.18 -32.67 -2.09
C PHE A 892 -4.01 -33.85 -2.69
N PRO A 893 -4.85 -34.53 -1.87
CA PRO A 893 -5.70 -35.62 -2.34
C PRO A 893 -6.56 -35.21 -3.54
N ARG A 894 -6.61 -36.06 -4.57
CA ARG A 894 -7.38 -35.81 -5.80
C ARG A 894 -8.86 -35.55 -5.52
N CYS A 895 -9.47 -34.66 -6.31
CA CYS A 895 -10.88 -34.31 -6.21
C CYS A 895 -11.77 -35.55 -6.42
N GLN A 896 -12.62 -35.87 -5.43
CA GLN A 896 -13.47 -37.07 -5.47
C GLN A 896 -14.51 -37.02 -6.61
N ASN A 897 -14.91 -35.81 -7.03
CA ASN A 897 -15.93 -35.62 -8.07
C ASN A 897 -15.38 -35.87 -9.49
N CYS A 898 -14.16 -35.45 -9.84
CA CYS A 898 -13.63 -35.57 -11.22
C CYS A 898 -12.24 -36.21 -11.38
N GLY A 899 -11.57 -36.60 -10.29
CA GLY A 899 -10.24 -37.25 -10.33
C GLY A 899 -9.06 -36.33 -10.68
N ALA A 900 -9.29 -35.02 -10.83
CA ALA A 900 -8.23 -34.00 -10.95
C ALA A 900 -7.36 -33.93 -9.69
N PRO A 901 -6.13 -33.40 -9.75
CA PRO A 901 -5.44 -32.95 -8.54
C PRO A 901 -6.24 -31.82 -7.86
N ARG A 902 -5.87 -31.54 -6.62
CA ARG A 902 -6.29 -30.33 -5.92
C ARG A 902 -5.14 -29.34 -5.81
N VAL A 903 -5.46 -28.06 -5.82
CA VAL A 903 -4.53 -26.94 -5.68
C VAL A 903 -4.91 -26.11 -4.46
N PHE A 904 -3.94 -25.46 -3.83
CA PHE A 904 -4.19 -24.49 -2.77
C PHE A 904 -5.04 -23.32 -3.30
N GLU A 905 -5.93 -22.78 -2.46
CA GLU A 905 -6.69 -21.57 -2.78
C GLU A 905 -6.76 -20.59 -1.58
N VAL A 906 -7.02 -21.07 -0.36
CA VAL A 906 -7.13 -20.20 0.82
C VAL A 906 -6.60 -20.84 2.11
N GLN A 907 -5.94 -20.03 2.94
CA GLN A 907 -5.51 -20.35 4.30
C GLN A 907 -6.11 -19.35 5.30
N LEU A 908 -6.68 -19.84 6.40
CA LEU A 908 -7.09 -19.04 7.55
C LEU A 908 -5.95 -19.04 8.58
N THR A 909 -5.64 -17.87 9.12
CA THR A 909 -4.65 -17.67 10.20
C THR A 909 -5.30 -17.87 11.58
N PRO A 910 -4.51 -17.94 12.68
CA PRO A 910 -5.08 -18.06 14.02
C PRO A 910 -5.93 -16.83 14.43
N HIS A 911 -5.58 -15.64 13.94
CA HIS A 911 -6.29 -14.40 14.29
C HIS A 911 -7.74 -14.37 13.76
N ALA A 912 -8.03 -15.08 12.66
CA ALA A 912 -9.42 -15.27 12.19
C ALA A 912 -10.31 -16.01 13.21
N ILE A 913 -9.73 -16.88 14.05
CA ILE A 913 -10.45 -17.56 15.14
C ILE A 913 -10.63 -16.61 16.32
N GLU A 914 -9.60 -15.84 16.66
CA GLU A 914 -9.63 -14.84 17.73
C GLU A 914 -10.75 -13.81 17.53
N GLU A 915 -10.84 -13.20 16.34
CA GLU A 915 -11.87 -12.20 16.03
C GLU A 915 -13.30 -12.79 15.95
N LEU A 916 -13.43 -14.10 15.71
CA LEU A 916 -14.72 -14.81 15.77
C LEU A 916 -15.18 -15.12 17.20
N GLU A 917 -14.26 -15.29 18.14
CA GLU A 917 -14.56 -15.64 19.55
C GLU A 917 -14.64 -14.42 20.47
N LYS A 918 -14.08 -13.28 20.06
CA LYS A 918 -13.99 -11.98 20.77
C LYS A 918 -15.33 -11.43 21.32
N ASP A 919 -16.44 -11.65 20.61
CA ASP A 919 -17.77 -11.11 20.94
C ASP A 919 -18.77 -12.17 21.44
N ASP A 920 -18.44 -13.47 21.50
CA ASP A 920 -19.39 -14.51 21.95
C ASP A 920 -19.36 -14.67 23.48
N GLU A 921 -20.07 -13.79 24.21
CA GLU A 921 -20.08 -13.71 25.69
C GLU A 921 -20.42 -15.03 26.42
N GLU A 922 -21.05 -16.01 25.75
CA GLU A 922 -21.34 -17.33 26.32
C GLU A 922 -20.15 -18.32 26.21
N ALA A 923 -19.14 -18.01 25.40
CA ALA A 923 -17.95 -18.84 25.16
C ALA A 923 -16.88 -18.67 26.26
N GLY A 924 -17.23 -18.98 27.51
CA GLY A 924 -16.39 -18.76 28.69
C GLY A 924 -14.97 -19.37 28.62
N PHE A 925 -13.99 -18.54 28.23
CA PHE A 925 -12.53 -18.73 28.33
C PHE A 925 -11.93 -20.08 27.85
N GLU A 926 -12.61 -20.80 26.97
CA GLU A 926 -12.11 -22.04 26.33
C GLU A 926 -12.33 -22.03 24.81
N GLY A 927 -11.83 -20.96 24.18
CA GLY A 927 -11.79 -20.78 22.72
C GLY A 927 -11.11 -21.92 21.95
N MET A 928 -11.17 -21.88 20.62
CA MET A 928 -10.59 -22.93 19.77
C MET A 928 -9.07 -23.04 19.95
N ASP A 929 -8.55 -24.26 19.99
CA ASP A 929 -7.11 -24.51 20.05
C ASP A 929 -6.41 -23.86 18.83
N TRP A 930 -5.27 -23.20 19.06
CA TRP A 930 -4.58 -22.43 18.03
C TRP A 930 -4.12 -23.34 16.87
N GLY A 931 -4.36 -22.87 15.64
CA GLY A 931 -4.05 -23.62 14.43
C GLY A 931 -4.42 -22.86 13.15
N THR A 932 -3.93 -23.33 12.02
CA THR A 932 -4.23 -22.78 10.69
C THR A 932 -5.00 -23.77 9.83
N ILE A 933 -6.01 -23.27 9.12
CA ILE A 933 -6.86 -24.09 8.24
C ILE A 933 -6.41 -23.85 6.81
N ILE A 934 -6.04 -24.91 6.08
CA ILE A 934 -5.55 -24.86 4.71
C ILE A 934 -6.60 -25.55 3.81
N VAL A 935 -7.15 -24.82 2.84
CA VAL A 935 -8.15 -25.33 1.90
C VAL A 935 -7.53 -25.52 0.51
N ALA A 936 -7.84 -26.66 -0.10
CA ALA A 936 -7.43 -26.99 -1.46
C ALA A 936 -8.62 -27.50 -2.31
N VAL A 937 -8.78 -26.92 -3.49
CA VAL A 937 -9.93 -27.13 -4.39
C VAL A 937 -9.54 -27.87 -5.66
N CYS A 938 -10.53 -28.32 -6.44
CA CYS A 938 -10.31 -28.90 -7.76
C CYS A 938 -9.62 -27.93 -8.75
N GLU A 939 -8.50 -28.34 -9.33
CA GLU A 939 -7.76 -27.60 -10.38
C GLU A 939 -8.63 -27.28 -11.62
N ARG A 940 -9.58 -28.16 -11.95
CA ARG A 940 -10.51 -28.00 -13.10
C ARG A 940 -11.88 -27.45 -12.70
N ASP A 941 -11.98 -26.87 -11.51
CA ASP A 941 -13.16 -26.22 -10.92
C ASP A 941 -14.50 -26.97 -11.09
N CYS A 942 -14.45 -28.31 -11.10
CA CYS A 942 -15.56 -29.11 -11.61
C CYS A 942 -16.89 -28.97 -10.82
N GLU A 943 -17.99 -28.85 -11.56
CA GLU A 943 -19.38 -28.84 -11.09
C GLU A 943 -19.83 -30.21 -10.53
N GLN A 944 -20.80 -30.22 -9.61
CA GLN A 944 -21.40 -31.43 -9.06
C GLN A 944 -22.21 -32.19 -10.13
N ARG A 945 -21.93 -33.50 -10.29
CA ARG A 945 -22.58 -34.35 -11.30
C ARG A 945 -24.09 -34.45 -11.10
N GLY A 946 -24.86 -34.20 -12.16
CA GLY A 946 -26.32 -34.44 -12.22
C GLY A 946 -27.19 -33.19 -12.09
N ILE A 947 -26.60 -32.00 -12.13
CA ILE A 947 -27.27 -30.70 -12.08
C ILE A 947 -27.62 -30.22 -13.50
N LYS A 948 -28.51 -29.22 -13.61
CA LYS A 948 -28.91 -28.61 -14.88
C LYS A 948 -28.04 -27.40 -15.19
N GLU A 949 -27.83 -27.11 -16.47
CA GLU A 949 -27.12 -25.92 -16.93
C GLU A 949 -27.75 -24.64 -16.34
N GLY A 950 -26.96 -23.84 -15.61
CA GLY A 950 -27.39 -22.61 -14.94
C GLY A 950 -27.82 -22.74 -13.47
N ASP A 951 -28.05 -23.96 -12.97
CA ASP A 951 -28.26 -24.22 -11.53
C ASP A 951 -26.92 -24.16 -10.76
N ALA A 952 -26.97 -24.01 -9.44
CA ALA A 952 -25.79 -24.07 -8.58
C ALA A 952 -25.53 -25.48 -8.02
N GLY A 953 -24.25 -25.88 -7.98
CA GLY A 953 -23.78 -27.17 -7.49
C GLY A 953 -22.69 -27.08 -6.44
N TYR A 954 -22.63 -28.06 -5.54
CA TYR A 954 -21.79 -28.02 -4.34
C TYR A 954 -20.90 -29.27 -4.22
N VAL A 955 -19.60 -29.05 -4.05
CA VAL A 955 -18.58 -30.11 -3.99
C VAL A 955 -17.81 -30.02 -2.67
N GLU A 956 -17.67 -31.14 -1.95
CA GLU A 956 -16.78 -31.21 -0.78
C GLU A 956 -15.32 -31.12 -1.25
N GLU A 957 -14.61 -30.09 -0.82
CA GLU A 957 -13.19 -29.85 -1.12
C GLU A 957 -12.29 -30.23 0.08
N TRP A 958 -10.97 -30.22 -0.10
CA TRP A 958 -10.06 -30.67 0.95
C TRP A 958 -9.78 -29.54 1.94
N ALA A 959 -9.92 -29.82 3.22
CA ALA A 959 -9.46 -28.96 4.32
C ALA A 959 -8.50 -29.75 5.20
N GLY A 960 -7.28 -29.22 5.37
CA GLY A 960 -6.31 -29.65 6.38
C GLY A 960 -6.22 -28.61 7.50
N VAL A 961 -5.78 -29.02 8.69
CA VAL A 961 -5.59 -28.12 9.82
C VAL A 961 -4.26 -28.45 10.50
N GLN A 962 -3.34 -27.48 10.57
CA GLN A 962 -2.14 -27.59 11.38
C GLN A 962 -2.44 -27.02 12.77
N TRP A 963 -2.21 -27.80 13.82
CA TRP A 963 -2.46 -27.40 15.21
C TRP A 963 -1.15 -27.10 15.91
N GLU A 964 -1.17 -26.14 16.84
CA GLU A 964 -0.05 -25.87 17.73
C GLU A 964 0.38 -27.14 18.50
N GLU A 965 1.69 -27.44 18.51
CA GLU A 965 2.25 -28.54 19.29
C GLU A 965 2.21 -28.19 20.79
N LEU A 966 1.17 -28.65 21.49
CA LEU A 966 1.15 -28.66 22.95
C LEU A 966 2.34 -29.48 23.47
N THR A 967 3.36 -28.80 23.99
CA THR A 967 4.60 -29.41 24.49
C THR A 967 4.29 -30.62 25.37
N ALA A 968 4.57 -31.81 24.86
CA ALA A 968 4.17 -33.05 25.50
C ALA A 968 4.91 -33.21 26.84
N LYS A 969 4.16 -33.26 27.95
CA LYS A 969 4.73 -33.54 29.28
C LYS A 969 5.50 -34.86 29.25
N ARG A 970 6.81 -34.77 29.48
CA ARG A 970 7.69 -35.86 29.90
C ARG A 970 8.03 -35.67 31.38
#